data_AF-A0A9W8M1C1-F1
#
_entry.id   AF-A0A9W8M1C1-F1
#
_cell.length_a   1.000
_cell.length_b   1.000
_cell.length_c   1.000
_cell.angle_alpha   90.00
_cell.angle_beta   90.00
_cell.angle_gamma   90.00
#
_symmetry.space_group_name_H-M   'P 1'
#
loop_
_entity.id
_entity.type
_entity.pdbx_description
1 polymer ?
#
loop_
_entity_poly.entity_id
_entity_poly.type
_entity_poly.pdbx_seq_one_letter_code
_entity_poly.pdbx_strand_id
1 'polypeptide(L)'
;MASRLLFRPRPSNVCLLCTRFPTAIPNISYNTDSAPPKETGGSKQEPPANKPANNPAIQHNGLNNDQPATDNPTVVETTPVYSQDEADAIKPSSTQHETRTSRTGSPGARSNMIEGRDPVVVHSIQLPLQFGKWCQVNSSMLKYSQVGQSHIPRVPRLAHGLERVLFSPGVHLLQDPNSHVYNFDPYIRSITQPKDFDFDKLTPYITSSKDSTLIEYARSRKKQFIGSTSSMTHVLTHLYFAMSGGKRPDISSLSMAYADMPSRFTRGMQYPASVALRYNDGVYGIDADKSFDVNDSILMVLGKSLEKLLTSSPKEFEKYKKRNSWKVKDIPEENYHYVEADEFVLRSQLDCRDDRLPRKTFDLKTRGSLAVRMDLENYEVAKGYQIHTMKGRLQSYEREYYDMVRSAFLKYNFQARIGNMDGIFVAYHNTARMFGFQYISRREMDEILYGNEVTGSQIFNMILVVLGKLLRTITDQYPQKDLRVTFDGVTRQNQLSLWVEVIDDKKEEIAIKQYQETGDFTTSPKPKPSGKAATSTDPFSVSDPLDPQPKDENEEAADELDNNDMDSADDIYVNTEYPILNYKVVFFSTLNDQDTNEPVIIYDKTDKWSINWRLQKSKKSPEELITRYKNMRLRQATYFERPSPDTPENELQPLIRTLRAISRRNLWRNSIPEERIVVNRSRPPTSKVYEHHRADKPVGPSSKTRLRKKAKTTAKIKPGSKSKAQSNSSKNPTVKSKDQN
;
A
#
# COMPACT_ATOMS: atom_id res chain seq x y z
N MET A 1 59.48 -18.66 -35.15
CA MET A 1 59.94 -17.51 -35.96
C MET A 1 59.00 -16.34 -35.70
N ALA A 2 59.57 -15.17 -35.46
CA ALA A 2 58.94 -13.99 -34.89
C ALA A 2 58.11 -13.19 -35.91
N SER A 3 57.02 -12.55 -35.45
CA SER A 3 57.00 -11.10 -35.24
C SER A 3 55.65 -10.61 -34.72
N ARG A 4 55.71 -9.87 -33.61
CA ARG A 4 54.63 -9.16 -32.93
C ARG A 4 54.41 -7.80 -33.61
N LEU A 5 53.16 -7.38 -33.76
CA LEU A 5 52.78 -5.99 -33.99
C LEU A 5 52.01 -5.48 -32.77
N LEU A 6 52.65 -4.57 -32.05
CA LEU A 6 52.14 -3.76 -30.95
C LEU A 6 51.70 -2.41 -31.54
N PHE A 7 50.49 -1.96 -31.21
CA PHE A 7 50.15 -0.53 -31.25
C PHE A 7 49.99 -0.04 -29.82
N ARG A 8 50.83 0.94 -29.45
CA ARG A 8 50.80 1.66 -28.17
C ARG A 8 49.99 2.96 -28.30
N PRO A 9 49.44 3.46 -27.18
CA PRO A 9 48.57 4.62 -27.08
C PRO A 9 49.39 5.92 -26.98
N ARG A 10 48.74 7.09 -27.14
CA ARG A 10 49.32 8.38 -26.70
C ARG A 10 48.35 9.26 -25.90
N PRO A 11 48.89 10.07 -24.95
CA PRO A 11 48.19 10.86 -23.93
C PRO A 11 48.03 12.33 -24.41
N SER A 12 47.51 13.35 -23.70
CA SER A 12 47.71 13.82 -22.32
C SER A 12 46.86 15.09 -22.07
N ASN A 13 46.46 15.32 -20.81
CA ASN A 13 45.98 16.59 -20.25
C ASN A 13 47.08 17.68 -20.20
N VAL A 14 46.75 18.97 -20.36
CA VAL A 14 47.15 20.12 -19.48
C VAL A 14 46.20 21.32 -19.75
N CYS A 15 45.92 22.06 -18.67
CA CYS A 15 44.96 23.16 -18.46
C CYS A 15 45.60 24.56 -18.57
N LEU A 16 44.86 25.63 -18.94
CA LEU A 16 44.59 26.85 -18.13
C LEU A 16 43.93 28.02 -18.93
N LEU A 17 42.96 28.66 -18.25
CA LEU A 17 42.58 30.10 -18.20
C LEU A 17 41.64 30.77 -19.23
N CYS A 18 40.42 31.04 -18.72
CA CYS A 18 39.65 32.30 -18.72
C CYS A 18 39.41 33.10 -20.01
N THR A 19 38.12 33.23 -20.40
CA THR A 19 37.38 34.51 -20.43
C THR A 19 35.87 34.29 -20.71
N ARG A 20 35.07 35.29 -20.36
CA ARG A 20 33.63 35.28 -20.02
C ARG A 20 32.67 35.50 -21.22
N PHE A 21 31.46 34.91 -21.09
CA PHE A 21 30.10 35.35 -21.54
C PHE A 21 29.81 35.53 -23.06
N PRO A 22 28.53 35.64 -23.53
CA PRO A 22 27.24 35.30 -22.88
C PRO A 22 26.19 34.55 -23.76
N THR A 23 25.15 34.10 -23.07
CA THR A 23 23.81 33.67 -23.50
C THR A 23 23.01 34.74 -24.26
N ALA A 24 22.22 34.33 -25.26
CA ALA A 24 21.24 35.18 -25.93
C ALA A 24 19.80 34.62 -25.80
N ILE A 25 18.91 35.47 -25.30
CA ILE A 25 17.44 35.43 -25.38
C ILE A 25 17.06 36.63 -26.27
N PRO A 26 16.06 36.55 -27.16
CA PRO A 26 15.51 37.75 -27.78
C PRO A 26 14.19 38.16 -27.11
N ASN A 27 14.16 39.40 -26.60
CA ASN A 27 12.95 40.19 -26.40
C ASN A 27 13.01 41.38 -27.36
N ILE A 28 11.88 41.67 -27.99
CA ILE A 28 11.70 42.74 -28.98
C ILE A 28 11.26 44.02 -28.24
N SER A 29 11.95 45.14 -28.49
CA SER A 29 11.47 46.49 -28.18
C SER A 29 11.78 47.44 -29.33
N TYR A 30 10.79 48.24 -29.72
CA TYR A 30 10.84 49.26 -30.76
C TYR A 30 11.59 50.52 -30.31
N ASN A 31 12.25 51.18 -31.27
CA ASN A 31 12.98 52.44 -31.11
C ASN A 31 12.27 53.56 -31.90
N THR A 32 12.33 54.78 -31.37
CA THR A 32 11.75 56.04 -31.86
C THR A 32 12.71 56.84 -32.74
N ASP A 33 12.19 57.64 -33.69
CA ASP A 33 12.94 58.70 -34.38
C ASP A 33 12.11 60.01 -34.57
N SER A 34 12.73 61.12 -34.16
CA SER A 34 12.73 62.51 -34.71
C SER A 34 11.46 63.41 -34.81
N ALA A 35 11.66 64.71 -34.49
CA ALA A 35 10.71 65.85 -34.35
C ALA A 35 10.87 66.92 -35.48
N PRO A 36 10.38 68.21 -35.43
CA PRO A 36 9.30 68.95 -34.72
C PRO A 36 8.49 69.91 -35.70
N PRO A 37 7.93 71.13 -35.38
CA PRO A 37 7.32 71.74 -34.16
C PRO A 37 5.93 72.47 -34.39
N LYS A 38 5.21 72.84 -33.29
CA LYS A 38 4.84 74.25 -32.90
C LYS A 38 3.82 74.39 -31.73
N GLU A 39 4.18 75.30 -30.79
CA GLU A 39 3.38 76.25 -29.96
C GLU A 39 2.36 75.70 -28.91
N THR A 40 2.18 76.17 -27.66
CA THR A 40 2.69 77.27 -26.79
C THR A 40 2.25 77.04 -25.31
N GLY A 41 3.01 77.59 -24.32
CA GLY A 41 2.61 77.92 -22.91
C GLY A 41 2.59 76.76 -21.89
N GLY A 42 3.45 76.64 -20.86
CA GLY A 42 3.76 77.55 -19.72
C GLY A 42 2.84 77.17 -18.53
N SER A 43 3.24 76.83 -17.29
CA SER A 43 4.47 76.95 -16.49
C SER A 43 4.36 76.15 -15.17
N LYS A 44 5.50 75.56 -14.69
CA LYS A 44 6.07 75.52 -13.31
C LYS A 44 5.17 75.15 -12.09
N GLN A 45 5.59 74.49 -11.00
CA GLN A 45 6.87 74.00 -10.46
C GLN A 45 6.56 73.05 -9.27
N GLU A 46 7.60 72.37 -8.81
CA GLU A 46 7.65 71.17 -7.96
C GLU A 46 7.81 71.51 -6.43
N PRO A 47 8.23 70.59 -5.50
CA PRO A 47 7.57 70.16 -4.24
C PRO A 47 8.24 70.76 -2.96
N PRO A 48 8.06 70.26 -1.69
CA PRO A 48 8.79 69.07 -1.18
C PRO A 48 8.15 68.34 0.05
N ALA A 49 8.98 67.60 0.81
CA ALA A 49 8.73 66.36 1.56
C ALA A 49 8.63 66.44 3.12
N ASN A 50 8.43 65.25 3.73
CA ASN A 50 8.86 64.72 5.05
C ASN A 50 8.01 64.91 6.35
N LYS A 51 7.46 63.77 6.86
CA LYS A 51 7.55 63.09 8.21
C LYS A 51 7.61 63.92 9.53
N PRO A 52 7.44 63.32 10.75
CA PRO A 52 6.46 62.36 11.31
C PRO A 52 6.02 62.69 12.78
N ALA A 53 5.29 61.77 13.44
CA ALA A 53 5.37 61.37 14.88
C ALA A 53 4.16 61.55 15.85
N ASN A 54 3.82 60.43 16.49
CA ASN A 54 3.43 60.14 17.90
C ASN A 54 2.16 60.72 18.59
N ASN A 55 1.27 59.77 18.95
CA ASN A 55 0.56 59.48 20.23
C ASN A 55 0.66 60.48 21.41
N PRO A 56 -0.38 60.59 22.29
CA PRO A 56 -0.71 59.50 23.25
C PRO A 56 -2.20 59.36 23.68
N ALA A 57 -2.42 58.34 24.52
CA ALA A 57 -3.68 57.81 25.09
C ALA A 57 -4.35 58.66 26.20
N ILE A 58 -5.60 58.33 26.56
CA ILE A 58 -6.17 58.27 27.95
C ILE A 58 -7.54 57.53 27.95
N GLN A 59 -7.80 56.82 29.04
CA GLN A 59 -8.93 55.94 29.38
C GLN A 59 -10.21 56.68 29.85
N HIS A 60 -11.39 56.04 29.79
CA HIS A 60 -12.33 55.96 30.93
C HIS A 60 -13.48 54.92 30.76
N ASN A 61 -13.81 54.28 31.90
CA ASN A 61 -14.96 53.43 32.32
C ASN A 61 -16.34 53.78 31.71
N GLY A 62 -17.40 52.97 31.68
CA GLY A 62 -17.78 51.68 32.29
C GLY A 62 -19.32 51.60 32.46
N LEU A 63 -19.86 50.37 32.51
CA LEU A 63 -21.12 49.90 33.16
C LEU A 63 -22.52 49.97 32.48
N ASN A 64 -23.20 48.81 32.64
CA ASN A 64 -24.66 48.49 32.78
C ASN A 64 -25.53 48.37 31.50
N ASN A 65 -25.97 47.15 31.15
CA ASN A 65 -27.15 46.36 31.59
C ASN A 65 -28.46 46.83 30.95
N ASP A 66 -29.10 45.97 30.14
CA ASP A 66 -30.52 45.57 30.25
C ASP A 66 -30.95 44.58 29.13
N GLN A 67 -31.64 43.52 29.55
CA GLN A 67 -32.53 42.62 28.78
C GLN A 67 -33.95 42.78 29.41
N PRO A 68 -35.05 42.17 28.91
CA PRO A 68 -35.47 41.74 27.55
C PRO A 68 -36.91 42.24 27.21
N ALA A 69 -37.44 41.96 26.01
CA ALA A 69 -38.89 41.95 25.77
C ALA A 69 -39.28 40.98 24.63
N THR A 70 -40.38 40.27 24.87
CA THR A 70 -41.05 39.25 24.05
C THR A 70 -42.00 39.87 23.02
N ASP A 71 -42.30 39.15 21.93
CA ASP A 71 -43.66 38.74 21.54
C ASP A 71 -43.73 38.17 20.10
N ASN A 72 -44.46 37.05 19.97
CA ASN A 72 -45.01 36.44 18.75
C ASN A 72 -46.46 36.96 18.57
N PRO A 73 -47.15 36.94 17.40
CA PRO A 73 -47.59 35.66 16.80
C PRO A 73 -48.00 35.59 15.28
N THR A 74 -48.29 34.35 14.85
CA THR A 74 -49.34 33.88 13.87
C THR A 74 -49.07 33.68 12.37
N VAL A 75 -49.69 32.58 11.91
CA VAL A 75 -49.72 31.81 10.64
C VAL A 75 -50.85 32.26 9.71
N VAL A 76 -50.72 32.15 8.37
CA VAL A 76 -51.81 31.80 7.40
C VAL A 76 -51.25 31.11 6.13
N GLU A 77 -51.91 30.02 5.71
CA GLU A 77 -51.78 29.24 4.46
C GLU A 77 -52.50 29.88 3.25
N THR A 78 -52.12 29.51 2.02
CA THR A 78 -53.08 29.38 0.89
C THR A 78 -52.68 28.30 -0.10
N THR A 79 -53.66 27.44 -0.41
CA THR A 79 -53.78 26.35 -1.40
C THR A 79 -53.84 26.80 -2.86
N PRO A 80 -53.89 25.85 -3.83
CA PRO A 80 -55.07 25.79 -4.71
C PRO A 80 -55.70 24.38 -4.86
N VAL A 81 -56.87 24.34 -5.52
CA VAL A 81 -58.04 23.45 -5.33
C VAL A 81 -58.48 22.78 -6.66
N TYR A 82 -58.93 21.51 -6.55
CA TYR A 82 -59.87 20.70 -7.39
C TYR A 82 -59.49 20.29 -8.84
N SER A 83 -59.88 19.13 -9.41
CA SER A 83 -61.07 18.25 -9.22
C SER A 83 -60.93 16.83 -9.87
N GLN A 84 -61.53 15.81 -9.22
CA GLN A 84 -62.36 14.67 -9.70
C GLN A 84 -61.82 13.67 -10.77
N ASP A 85 -62.19 12.38 -10.88
CA ASP A 85 -62.92 11.29 -10.17
C ASP A 85 -62.57 10.03 -11.04
N GLU A 86 -62.24 8.83 -10.55
CA GLU A 86 -63.07 7.61 -10.33
C GLU A 86 -62.04 6.47 -10.08
N ALA A 87 -62.01 5.74 -8.96
CA ALA A 87 -62.89 4.62 -8.55
C ALA A 87 -62.73 3.33 -9.38
N ASP A 88 -61.96 2.36 -8.84
CA ASP A 88 -62.39 0.97 -8.58
C ASP A 88 -61.23 0.21 -7.87
N ALA A 89 -61.33 -0.12 -6.57
CA ALA A 89 -62.05 -1.26 -5.99
C ALA A 89 -61.24 -2.58 -6.16
N ILE A 90 -61.00 -3.49 -5.21
CA ILE A 90 -61.42 -3.80 -3.83
C ILE A 90 -60.35 -4.81 -3.35
N LYS A 91 -59.58 -4.50 -2.30
CA LYS A 91 -59.73 -4.89 -0.88
C LYS A 91 -59.36 -6.35 -0.50
N PRO A 92 -58.73 -6.53 0.69
CA PRO A 92 -58.16 -7.77 1.20
C PRO A 92 -59.01 -8.40 2.33
N SER A 93 -58.63 -9.59 2.79
CA SER A 93 -59.06 -10.16 4.09
C SER A 93 -58.01 -11.19 4.54
N SER A 94 -57.24 -10.99 5.63
CA SER A 94 -57.62 -11.18 7.06
C SER A 94 -57.67 -12.69 7.42
N THR A 95 -57.29 -13.22 8.59
CA THR A 95 -56.89 -12.69 9.91
C THR A 95 -56.45 -13.89 10.79
N GLN A 96 -55.63 -13.63 11.83
CA GLN A 96 -55.61 -14.29 13.16
C GLN A 96 -55.09 -15.75 13.24
N HIS A 97 -54.41 -16.23 14.29
CA HIS A 97 -54.41 -15.89 15.72
C HIS A 97 -53.07 -16.25 16.41
N GLU A 98 -52.84 -15.58 17.54
CA GLU A 98 -51.78 -15.74 18.55
C GLU A 98 -51.63 -17.16 19.14
N THR A 99 -50.42 -17.56 19.56
CA THR A 99 -50.06 -17.66 21.01
C THR A 99 -48.62 -18.15 21.25
N ARG A 100 -48.19 -17.86 22.47
CA ARG A 100 -46.87 -17.77 23.11
C ARG A 100 -46.39 -19.13 23.64
N THR A 101 -45.09 -19.46 23.54
CA THR A 101 -44.20 -19.89 24.67
C THR A 101 -42.90 -20.62 24.24
N SER A 102 -41.82 -20.20 24.89
CA SER A 102 -40.50 -20.83 25.19
C SER A 102 -40.13 -22.24 24.68
N ARG A 103 -38.93 -22.36 24.08
CA ARG A 103 -37.73 -23.06 24.61
C ARG A 103 -36.74 -23.45 23.49
N THR A 104 -35.47 -23.10 23.73
CA THR A 104 -34.23 -23.82 23.39
C THR A 104 -34.24 -24.85 22.25
N GLY A 105 -33.48 -24.58 21.18
CA GLY A 105 -33.05 -25.59 20.21
C GLY A 105 -32.28 -24.97 19.05
N SER A 106 -30.99 -25.29 18.94
CA SER A 106 -30.17 -24.98 17.76
C SER A 106 -30.75 -25.59 16.48
N PRO A 107 -30.68 -24.90 15.33
CA PRO A 107 -30.65 -25.53 14.02
C PRO A 107 -29.34 -25.12 13.30
N GLY A 108 -28.42 -26.02 12.98
CA GLY A 108 -28.66 -27.06 11.99
C GLY A 108 -28.69 -26.42 10.61
N ALA A 109 -27.53 -26.03 10.08
CA ALA A 109 -27.38 -25.45 8.75
C ALA A 109 -27.86 -26.47 7.71
N ARG A 110 -29.10 -26.32 7.25
CA ARG A 110 -29.61 -26.98 6.06
C ARG A 110 -29.03 -26.25 4.86
N SER A 111 -28.15 -26.93 4.13
CA SER A 111 -27.78 -26.59 2.77
C SER A 111 -29.04 -26.69 1.91
N ASN A 112 -29.58 -25.56 1.46
CA ASN A 112 -30.47 -25.57 0.30
C ASN A 112 -29.58 -25.82 -0.92
N MET A 113 -29.43 -27.10 -1.29
CA MET A 113 -29.04 -27.47 -2.64
C MET A 113 -30.15 -26.98 -3.57
N ILE A 114 -29.84 -25.94 -4.35
CA ILE A 114 -30.64 -25.61 -5.53
C ILE A 114 -30.25 -26.66 -6.58
N GLU A 115 -30.99 -27.75 -6.62
CA GLU A 115 -30.93 -28.71 -7.73
C GLU A 115 -31.48 -28.05 -9.00
N GLY A 116 -30.75 -28.20 -10.12
CA GLY A 116 -31.34 -28.04 -11.45
C GLY A 116 -31.04 -26.75 -12.23
N ARG A 117 -29.89 -26.10 -12.05
CA ARG A 117 -29.33 -25.25 -13.11
C ARG A 117 -28.09 -25.92 -13.68
N ASP A 118 -28.16 -26.34 -14.94
CA ASP A 118 -26.96 -26.68 -15.70
C ASP A 118 -25.97 -25.51 -15.57
N PRO A 119 -24.68 -25.77 -15.29
CA PRO A 119 -23.68 -24.71 -15.22
C PRO A 119 -23.72 -23.98 -16.56
N VAL A 120 -24.20 -22.73 -16.55
CA VAL A 120 -24.24 -21.90 -17.74
C VAL A 120 -22.80 -21.68 -18.11
N VAL A 121 -22.31 -22.42 -19.11
CA VAL A 121 -21.03 -22.16 -19.74
C VAL A 121 -21.12 -20.74 -20.28
N VAL A 122 -20.55 -19.80 -19.52
CA VAL A 122 -20.70 -18.37 -19.78
C VAL A 122 -20.13 -18.04 -21.16
N HIS A 123 -19.16 -18.82 -21.64
CA HIS A 123 -18.51 -18.68 -22.94
C HIS A 123 -18.17 -20.01 -23.61
N SER A 124 -18.43 -20.10 -24.92
CA SER A 124 -17.88 -21.15 -25.78
C SER A 124 -16.35 -21.04 -25.82
N ILE A 125 -15.65 -22.16 -25.65
CA ILE A 125 -14.19 -22.26 -25.82
C ILE A 125 -13.82 -21.68 -27.20
N GLN A 126 -13.25 -20.47 -27.22
CA GLN A 126 -12.53 -20.01 -28.41
C GLN A 126 -11.20 -20.73 -28.43
N LEU A 127 -10.84 -21.31 -29.58
CA LEU A 127 -9.63 -22.11 -29.76
C LEU A 127 -8.45 -21.51 -28.99
N PRO A 128 -7.85 -22.25 -28.04
CA PRO A 128 -6.77 -21.75 -27.22
C PRO A 128 -5.64 -21.21 -28.10
N LEU A 129 -4.94 -20.18 -27.62
CA LEU A 129 -3.81 -19.59 -28.32
C LEU A 129 -2.87 -20.68 -28.84
N GLN A 130 -2.55 -20.61 -30.13
CA GLN A 130 -1.61 -21.56 -30.71
C GLN A 130 -0.21 -21.26 -30.15
N PHE A 131 0.28 -22.15 -29.29
CA PHE A 131 1.59 -22.02 -28.66
C PHE A 131 2.69 -21.78 -29.70
N GLY A 132 3.56 -20.82 -29.42
CA GLY A 132 4.68 -20.44 -30.29
C GLY A 132 4.33 -19.47 -31.42
N LYS A 133 3.05 -19.19 -31.69
CA LYS A 133 2.66 -18.17 -32.68
C LYS A 133 2.69 -16.76 -32.08
N TRP A 134 3.18 -15.81 -32.88
CA TRP A 134 3.10 -14.39 -32.55
C TRP A 134 1.67 -13.89 -32.69
N CYS A 135 1.24 -13.16 -31.66
CA CYS A 135 -0.03 -12.46 -31.60
C CYS A 135 0.26 -10.98 -31.44
N GLN A 136 -0.49 -10.14 -32.15
CA GLN A 136 -0.38 -8.69 -32.03
C GLN A 136 -1.55 -8.15 -31.21
N VAL A 137 -1.28 -7.15 -30.37
CA VAL A 137 -2.29 -6.36 -29.66
C VAL A 137 -2.03 -4.88 -29.85
N ASN A 138 -3.07 -4.09 -29.93
CA ASN A 138 -2.99 -2.63 -29.88
C ASN A 138 -4.02 -2.07 -28.90
N SER A 139 -3.92 -0.78 -28.58
CA SER A 139 -4.76 -0.15 -27.57
C SER A 139 -6.27 -0.19 -27.89
N SER A 140 -6.66 -0.12 -29.16
CA SER A 140 -8.08 -0.08 -29.56
C SER A 140 -8.79 -1.44 -29.47
N MET A 141 -8.04 -2.53 -29.23
CA MET A 141 -8.63 -3.85 -29.00
C MET A 141 -9.37 -3.94 -27.65
N LEU A 142 -9.03 -3.10 -26.66
CA LEU A 142 -9.72 -3.12 -25.37
C LEU A 142 -11.11 -2.49 -25.50
N LYS A 143 -12.14 -3.28 -25.20
CA LYS A 143 -13.49 -2.76 -24.95
C LYS A 143 -13.60 -2.40 -23.47
N TYR A 144 -13.86 -1.14 -23.16
CA TYR A 144 -13.90 -0.63 -21.79
C TYR A 144 -15.13 0.25 -21.56
N SER A 145 -15.97 -0.10 -20.60
CA SER A 145 -17.19 0.65 -20.28
C SER A 145 -17.62 0.46 -18.83
N GLN A 146 -18.06 1.54 -18.19
CA GLN A 146 -18.64 1.48 -16.84
C GLN A 146 -19.86 0.56 -16.81
N VAL A 147 -19.99 -0.17 -15.70
CA VAL A 147 -21.11 -1.08 -15.44
C VAL A 147 -21.86 -0.63 -14.18
N GLY A 148 -23.19 -0.77 -14.21
CA GLY A 148 -24.04 -0.49 -13.04
C GLY A 148 -24.10 1.00 -12.69
N GLN A 149 -24.85 1.30 -11.64
CA GLN A 149 -24.97 2.66 -11.13
C GLN A 149 -23.89 2.91 -10.09
N SER A 150 -22.99 3.85 -10.36
CA SER A 150 -22.02 4.30 -9.36
C SER A 150 -22.72 5.24 -8.38
N HIS A 151 -22.79 4.87 -7.11
CA HIS A 151 -23.34 5.73 -6.05
C HIS A 151 -22.32 6.78 -5.59
N ILE A 152 -21.71 7.50 -6.53
CA ILE A 152 -20.74 8.57 -6.24
C ILE A 152 -21.28 9.55 -5.18
N PRO A 153 -22.58 9.93 -5.16
CA PRO A 153 -23.12 10.78 -4.11
C PRO A 153 -23.03 10.26 -2.66
N ARG A 154 -22.74 8.97 -2.46
CA ARG A 154 -22.54 8.35 -1.15
C ARG A 154 -21.06 8.24 -0.74
N VAL A 155 -20.14 8.43 -1.69
CA VAL A 155 -18.69 8.47 -1.41
C VAL A 155 -18.40 9.64 -0.46
N PRO A 156 -17.58 9.47 0.57
CA PRO A 156 -17.32 10.54 1.53
C PRO A 156 -16.44 11.64 0.92
N ARG A 157 -16.45 12.81 1.58
CA ARG A 157 -15.58 13.95 1.26
C ARG A 157 -14.47 14.05 2.29
N LEU A 158 -13.38 14.73 1.96
CA LEU A 158 -12.34 15.07 2.93
C LEU A 158 -12.93 15.95 4.04
N ALA A 159 -12.44 15.74 5.27
CA ALA A 159 -12.72 16.56 6.43
C ALA A 159 -11.51 17.45 6.78
N HIS A 160 -11.60 18.21 7.87
CA HIS A 160 -10.48 18.95 8.47
C HIS A 160 -9.85 20.05 7.60
N GLY A 161 -10.56 20.53 6.57
CA GLY A 161 -10.06 21.54 5.64
C GLY A 161 -9.04 20.99 4.63
N LEU A 162 -8.91 19.67 4.50
CA LEU A 162 -7.93 18.99 3.65
C LEU A 162 -8.24 19.12 2.15
N GLU A 163 -9.46 19.51 1.78
CA GLU A 163 -9.88 19.69 0.39
C GLU A 163 -9.03 20.71 -0.38
N ARG A 164 -8.37 21.66 0.31
CA ARG A 164 -7.44 22.62 -0.32
C ARG A 164 -6.19 21.96 -0.92
N VAL A 165 -5.79 20.80 -0.41
CA VAL A 165 -4.61 20.04 -0.86
C VAL A 165 -4.82 19.54 -2.29
N LEU A 166 -6.06 19.27 -2.69
CA LEU A 166 -6.42 18.76 -4.01
C LEU A 166 -6.10 19.76 -5.15
N PHE A 167 -6.07 21.06 -4.84
CA PHE A 167 -5.98 22.13 -5.84
C PHE A 167 -4.69 22.96 -5.72
N SER A 168 -3.81 22.60 -4.80
CA SER A 168 -2.55 23.32 -4.55
C SER A 168 -1.39 22.34 -4.70
N PRO A 169 -0.46 22.58 -5.65
CA PRO A 169 0.60 21.63 -5.95
C PRO A 169 1.59 21.50 -4.78
N GLY A 170 2.24 20.34 -4.70
CA GLY A 170 3.26 20.05 -3.70
C GLY A 170 2.71 19.58 -2.35
N VAL A 171 3.59 19.58 -1.35
CA VAL A 171 3.30 19.07 -0.01
C VAL A 171 2.75 20.18 0.88
N HIS A 172 1.72 19.84 1.63
CA HIS A 172 1.04 20.68 2.60
C HIS A 172 1.32 20.20 4.02
N LEU A 173 2.05 21.00 4.81
CA LEU A 173 2.40 20.64 6.18
C LEU A 173 1.18 20.75 7.09
N LEU A 174 0.98 19.78 7.99
CA LEU A 174 -0.06 19.87 9.01
C LEU A 174 0.14 21.08 9.92
N GLN A 175 1.39 21.33 10.30
CA GLN A 175 1.82 22.41 11.17
C GLN A 175 3.07 23.03 10.58
N ASP A 176 3.11 24.36 10.51
CA ASP A 176 4.29 25.09 10.07
C ASP A 176 5.44 24.92 11.09
N PRO A 177 6.64 24.52 10.67
CA PRO A 177 7.74 24.21 11.59
C PRO A 177 8.33 25.46 12.28
N ASN A 178 8.16 26.65 11.71
CA ASN A 178 8.78 27.89 12.22
C ASN A 178 7.85 28.61 13.21
N SER A 179 6.59 28.82 12.82
CA SER A 179 5.57 29.52 13.62
C SER A 179 4.82 28.60 14.58
N HIS A 180 4.89 27.28 14.35
CA HIS A 180 4.09 26.27 15.06
C HIS A 180 2.58 26.45 14.92
N VAL A 181 2.12 27.27 13.96
CA VAL A 181 0.71 27.41 13.62
C VAL A 181 0.26 26.20 12.80
N TYR A 182 -0.93 25.70 13.11
CA TYR A 182 -1.53 24.61 12.36
C TYR A 182 -2.21 25.12 11.10
N ASN A 183 -1.90 24.49 9.96
CA ASN A 183 -2.53 24.80 8.67
C ASN A 183 -3.88 24.08 8.50
N PHE A 184 -4.08 22.99 9.24
CA PHE A 184 -5.27 22.13 9.26
C PHE A 184 -5.68 21.80 10.69
N ASP A 185 -6.82 21.13 10.87
CA ASP A 185 -7.34 20.76 12.19
C ASP A 185 -6.28 20.04 13.06
N PRO A 186 -5.88 20.59 14.23
CA PRO A 186 -4.90 19.95 15.11
C PRO A 186 -5.30 18.54 15.57
N TYR A 187 -6.59 18.21 15.55
CA TYR A 187 -7.12 16.91 15.95
C TYR A 187 -6.46 15.73 15.21
N ILE A 188 -6.21 15.86 13.90
CA ILE A 188 -5.65 14.78 13.08
C ILE A 188 -4.15 14.56 13.30
N ARG A 189 -3.49 15.40 14.12
CA ARG A 189 -2.07 15.24 14.44
C ARG A 189 -1.79 13.93 15.13
N SER A 190 -2.63 13.52 16.09
CA SER A 190 -2.40 12.32 16.88
C SER A 190 -3.15 11.14 16.29
N ILE A 191 -2.42 10.07 15.97
CA ILE A 191 -3.01 8.87 15.38
C ILE A 191 -3.49 7.94 16.49
N THR A 192 -4.78 7.59 16.44
CA THR A 192 -5.38 6.62 17.36
C THR A 192 -4.72 5.26 17.16
N GLN A 193 -4.22 4.67 18.24
CA GLN A 193 -3.50 3.40 18.17
C GLN A 193 -4.48 2.24 17.96
N PRO A 194 -4.07 1.12 17.32
CA PRO A 194 -4.98 0.00 17.02
C PRO A 194 -5.70 -0.57 18.25
N LYS A 195 -5.03 -0.56 19.40
CA LYS A 195 -5.62 -1.02 20.67
C LYS A 195 -6.86 -0.21 21.10
N ASP A 196 -6.98 1.03 20.66
CA ASP A 196 -8.02 2.00 21.08
C ASP A 196 -9.12 2.17 20.02
N PHE A 197 -8.89 1.73 18.78
CA PHE A 197 -9.84 1.81 17.66
C PHE A 197 -10.66 0.52 17.54
N ASP A 198 -11.96 0.63 17.26
CA ASP A 198 -12.84 -0.51 17.06
C ASP A 198 -13.00 -0.81 15.57
N PHE A 199 -12.20 -1.76 15.08
CA PHE A 199 -12.19 -2.16 13.67
C PHE A 199 -13.42 -2.98 13.27
N ASP A 200 -14.13 -3.58 14.23
CA ASP A 200 -15.36 -4.34 13.97
C ASP A 200 -16.52 -3.42 13.57
N LYS A 201 -16.34 -2.10 13.75
CA LYS A 201 -17.26 -1.06 13.29
C LYS A 201 -16.96 -0.52 11.90
N LEU A 202 -15.91 -1.03 11.24
CA LEU A 202 -15.64 -0.73 9.83
C LEU A 202 -16.24 -1.80 8.92
N THR A 203 -16.48 -1.44 7.67
CA THR A 203 -17.03 -2.36 6.69
C THR A 203 -16.00 -3.46 6.39
N PRO A 204 -16.41 -4.74 6.42
CA PRO A 204 -15.50 -5.84 6.21
C PRO A 204 -14.99 -5.86 4.76
N TYR A 205 -13.74 -6.28 4.59
CA TYR A 205 -13.18 -6.47 3.26
C TYR A 205 -13.79 -7.71 2.60
N ILE A 206 -14.27 -7.57 1.37
CA ILE A 206 -14.85 -8.65 0.57
C ILE A 206 -13.88 -8.98 -0.56
N THR A 207 -13.56 -10.25 -0.80
CA THR A 207 -12.73 -10.68 -1.94
C THR A 207 -13.55 -10.68 -3.24
N SER A 208 -12.89 -10.62 -4.40
CA SER A 208 -13.59 -10.57 -5.69
C SER A 208 -14.43 -11.82 -5.92
N SER A 209 -13.91 -12.98 -5.53
CA SER A 209 -14.60 -14.28 -5.58
C SER A 209 -15.87 -14.38 -4.72
N LYS A 210 -16.03 -13.49 -3.73
CA LYS A 210 -17.16 -13.48 -2.78
C LYS A 210 -18.13 -12.32 -3.02
N ASP A 211 -17.85 -11.43 -3.96
CA ASP A 211 -18.74 -10.31 -4.30
C ASP A 211 -19.86 -10.78 -5.23
N SER A 212 -21.07 -10.94 -4.69
CA SER A 212 -22.25 -11.40 -5.44
C SER A 212 -22.63 -10.45 -6.58
N THR A 213 -22.51 -9.13 -6.38
CA THR A 213 -22.81 -8.12 -7.40
C THR A 213 -21.85 -8.24 -8.57
N LEU A 214 -20.56 -8.43 -8.27
CA LEU A 214 -19.52 -8.59 -9.28
C LEU A 214 -19.71 -9.89 -10.10
N ILE A 215 -20.04 -10.98 -9.41
CA ILE A 215 -20.36 -12.27 -10.04
C ILE A 215 -21.59 -12.13 -10.96
N GLU A 216 -22.66 -11.50 -10.49
CA GLU A 216 -23.88 -11.27 -11.28
C GLU A 216 -23.59 -10.42 -12.52
N TYR A 217 -22.77 -9.37 -12.37
CA TYR A 217 -22.35 -8.54 -13.50
C TYR A 217 -21.57 -9.30 -14.54
N ALA A 218 -20.67 -10.20 -14.12
CA ALA A 218 -19.92 -11.05 -15.05
C ALA A 218 -20.84 -12.06 -15.76
N ARG A 219 -21.73 -12.74 -15.02
CA ARG A 219 -22.67 -13.70 -15.63
C ARG A 219 -23.60 -13.05 -16.64
N SER A 220 -24.23 -11.95 -16.27
CA SER A 220 -25.18 -11.22 -17.14
C SER A 220 -24.52 -10.68 -18.42
N ARG A 221 -23.24 -10.33 -18.37
CA ARG A 221 -22.48 -9.80 -19.52
C ARG A 221 -21.67 -10.84 -20.26
N LYS A 222 -21.74 -12.08 -19.79
CA LYS A 222 -20.91 -13.19 -20.23
C LYS A 222 -19.43 -12.81 -20.15
N LYS A 223 -18.87 -12.74 -18.95
CA LYS A 223 -17.46 -12.46 -18.70
C LYS A 223 -16.87 -13.56 -17.85
N GLN A 224 -15.64 -13.96 -18.17
CA GLN A 224 -15.01 -15.11 -17.53
C GLN A 224 -14.33 -14.74 -16.21
N PHE A 225 -13.82 -13.51 -16.09
CA PHE A 225 -13.02 -13.10 -14.95
C PHE A 225 -13.62 -11.93 -14.19
N ILE A 226 -13.50 -11.97 -12.87
CA ILE A 226 -13.82 -10.84 -12.00
C ILE A 226 -12.64 -10.49 -11.11
N GLY A 227 -12.41 -9.20 -10.85
CA GLY A 227 -11.25 -8.77 -10.08
C GLY A 227 -11.45 -7.43 -9.39
N SER A 228 -10.56 -7.12 -8.44
CA SER A 228 -10.51 -5.82 -7.80
C SER A 228 -9.16 -5.16 -8.06
N THR A 229 -9.09 -3.84 -7.89
CA THR A 229 -7.82 -3.11 -7.96
C THR A 229 -6.76 -3.69 -7.01
N SER A 230 -7.16 -4.12 -5.80
CA SER A 230 -6.24 -4.71 -4.84
C SER A 230 -5.64 -6.05 -5.28
N SER A 231 -6.38 -6.88 -6.02
CA SER A 231 -5.87 -8.18 -6.50
C SER A 231 -5.15 -8.09 -7.85
N MET A 232 -5.52 -7.14 -8.69
CA MET A 232 -5.01 -7.05 -10.06
C MET A 232 -3.70 -6.27 -10.18
N THR A 233 -3.55 -5.18 -9.42
CA THR A 233 -2.51 -4.17 -9.66
C THR A 233 -1.09 -4.73 -9.65
N HIS A 234 -0.80 -5.72 -8.79
CA HIS A 234 0.54 -6.31 -8.74
C HIS A 234 0.87 -7.15 -9.99
N VAL A 235 -0.09 -7.94 -10.49
CA VAL A 235 0.08 -8.72 -11.73
C VAL A 235 0.22 -7.79 -12.94
N LEU A 236 -0.56 -6.71 -12.99
CA LEU A 236 -0.46 -5.70 -14.06
C LEU A 236 0.92 -5.06 -14.09
N THR A 237 1.56 -4.87 -12.94
CA THR A 237 2.94 -4.36 -12.85
C THR A 237 3.96 -5.29 -13.52
N HIS A 238 3.84 -6.61 -13.36
CA HIS A 238 4.75 -7.57 -14.02
C HIS A 238 4.59 -7.56 -15.54
N LEU A 239 3.36 -7.49 -16.03
CA LEU A 239 3.08 -7.33 -17.45
C LEU A 239 3.65 -6.00 -17.97
N TYR A 240 3.48 -4.90 -17.22
CA TYR A 240 4.10 -3.63 -17.57
C TYR A 240 5.63 -3.73 -17.70
N PHE A 241 6.32 -4.38 -16.76
CA PHE A 241 7.79 -4.53 -16.87
C PHE A 241 8.21 -5.29 -18.13
N ALA A 242 7.47 -6.32 -18.50
CA ALA A 242 7.77 -7.11 -19.70
C ALA A 242 7.37 -6.37 -21.01
N MET A 243 6.29 -5.59 -20.99
CA MET A 243 5.71 -4.94 -22.17
C MET A 243 6.28 -3.54 -22.45
N SER A 244 6.82 -2.86 -21.44
CA SER A 244 7.32 -1.47 -21.55
C SER A 244 8.79 -1.35 -22.00
N GLY A 245 9.45 -2.46 -22.37
CA GLY A 245 10.89 -2.44 -22.68
C GLY A 245 11.77 -2.09 -21.47
N GLY A 246 11.27 -2.29 -20.24
CA GLY A 246 11.99 -1.90 -19.03
C GLY A 246 12.02 -0.39 -18.77
N LYS A 247 10.99 0.36 -19.23
CA LYS A 247 10.81 1.79 -18.92
C LYS A 247 10.95 2.01 -17.42
N ARG A 248 11.87 2.91 -17.05
CA ARG A 248 12.08 3.34 -15.66
C ARG A 248 11.24 4.59 -15.38
N PRO A 249 10.79 4.79 -14.13
CA PRO A 249 10.16 6.03 -13.74
C PRO A 249 11.17 7.18 -13.84
N ASP A 250 10.68 8.36 -14.18
CA ASP A 250 11.46 9.58 -14.17
C ASP A 250 11.60 10.14 -12.75
N ILE A 251 12.83 10.42 -12.34
CA ILE A 251 13.16 11.03 -11.04
C ILE A 251 13.83 12.39 -11.22
N SER A 252 13.87 12.93 -12.44
CA SER A 252 14.51 14.20 -12.79
C SER A 252 13.89 15.41 -12.06
N SER A 253 12.66 15.28 -11.58
CA SER A 253 11.97 16.31 -10.79
C SER A 253 12.50 16.45 -9.36
N LEU A 254 13.30 15.49 -8.88
CA LEU A 254 13.90 15.52 -7.55
C LEU A 254 15.14 16.42 -7.51
N SER A 255 15.52 16.85 -6.32
CA SER A 255 16.73 17.66 -6.13
C SER A 255 18.01 16.89 -6.46
N MET A 256 19.11 17.64 -6.61
CA MET A 256 20.45 17.10 -6.83
C MET A 256 20.90 16.08 -5.77
N ALA A 257 20.25 16.04 -4.61
CA ALA A 257 20.48 15.00 -3.61
C ALA A 257 20.14 13.58 -4.12
N TYR A 258 19.45 13.45 -5.26
CA TYR A 258 19.08 12.18 -5.89
C TYR A 258 19.78 11.94 -7.24
N ALA A 259 20.73 12.79 -7.64
CA ALA A 259 21.39 12.66 -8.94
C ALA A 259 22.17 11.34 -9.14
N ASP A 260 22.66 10.75 -8.04
CA ASP A 260 23.34 9.46 -7.95
C ASP A 260 22.40 8.30 -7.57
N MET A 261 21.11 8.58 -7.34
CA MET A 261 20.17 7.58 -6.85
C MET A 261 19.52 6.82 -8.02
N PRO A 262 19.30 5.51 -7.89
CA PRO A 262 18.76 4.73 -8.99
C PRO A 262 17.28 5.01 -9.22
N SER A 263 16.86 5.11 -10.47
CA SER A 263 15.45 5.24 -10.86
C SER A 263 14.72 3.89 -11.02
N ARG A 264 15.41 2.75 -10.87
CA ARG A 264 14.79 1.43 -11.03
C ARG A 264 13.66 1.20 -10.02
N PHE A 265 12.59 0.50 -10.42
CA PHE A 265 11.58 0.04 -9.48
C PHE A 265 12.22 -0.76 -8.32
N THR A 266 11.59 -0.69 -7.16
CA THR A 266 12.09 -1.43 -5.99
C THR A 266 12.05 -2.94 -6.25
N ARG A 267 12.97 -3.68 -5.63
CA ARG A 267 13.02 -5.14 -5.76
C ARG A 267 11.70 -5.77 -5.28
N GLY A 268 11.04 -5.18 -4.26
CA GLY A 268 9.71 -5.59 -3.80
C GLY A 268 8.58 -5.39 -4.80
N MET A 269 8.76 -4.56 -5.83
CA MET A 269 7.84 -4.46 -6.97
C MET A 269 8.11 -5.48 -8.06
N GLN A 270 9.37 -5.87 -8.22
CA GLN A 270 9.83 -6.87 -9.20
C GLN A 270 9.67 -8.30 -8.69
N TYR A 271 9.32 -8.43 -7.42
CA TYR A 271 9.09 -9.69 -6.77
C TYR A 271 7.91 -10.45 -7.38
N PRO A 272 8.00 -11.78 -7.64
CA PRO A 272 6.96 -12.51 -8.37
C PRO A 272 5.57 -12.28 -7.79
N ALA A 273 4.63 -11.89 -8.66
CA ALA A 273 3.26 -11.59 -8.26
C ALA A 273 2.37 -12.81 -8.48
N SER A 274 1.69 -13.26 -7.44
CA SER A 274 0.74 -14.36 -7.51
C SER A 274 -0.69 -13.88 -7.30
N VAL A 275 -1.63 -14.52 -7.99
CA VAL A 275 -3.07 -14.39 -7.77
C VAL A 275 -3.71 -15.76 -7.69
N ALA A 276 -4.78 -15.87 -6.92
CA ALA A 276 -5.64 -17.05 -6.88
C ALA A 276 -6.85 -16.80 -7.78
N LEU A 277 -7.00 -17.62 -8.82
CA LEU A 277 -8.21 -17.72 -9.62
C LEU A 277 -9.15 -18.70 -8.93
N ARG A 278 -10.25 -18.19 -8.38
CA ARG A 278 -11.26 -18.95 -7.64
C ARG A 278 -12.47 -19.19 -8.52
N TYR A 279 -12.72 -20.44 -8.89
CA TYR A 279 -13.84 -20.80 -9.73
C TYR A 279 -15.15 -20.79 -8.94
N ASN A 280 -16.17 -20.13 -9.48
CA ASN A 280 -17.52 -20.11 -8.92
C ASN A 280 -18.55 -20.03 -10.05
N ASP A 281 -19.13 -21.18 -10.40
CA ASP A 281 -20.29 -21.32 -11.30
C ASP A 281 -20.15 -20.43 -12.56
N GLY A 282 -19.19 -20.84 -13.39
CA GLY A 282 -18.89 -20.24 -14.70
C GLY A 282 -17.98 -19.02 -14.70
N VAL A 283 -17.63 -18.48 -13.52
CA VAL A 283 -16.80 -17.26 -13.39
C VAL A 283 -15.57 -17.54 -12.51
N TYR A 284 -14.44 -16.93 -12.84
CA TYR A 284 -13.22 -16.97 -12.03
C TYR A 284 -12.99 -15.65 -11.31
N GLY A 285 -13.03 -15.68 -9.98
CA GLY A 285 -12.63 -14.56 -9.13
C GLY A 285 -11.12 -14.48 -8.98
N ILE A 286 -10.55 -13.32 -9.29
CA ILE A 286 -9.13 -13.01 -9.11
C ILE A 286 -8.96 -12.41 -7.72
N ASP A 287 -8.43 -13.21 -6.82
CA ASP A 287 -8.10 -12.83 -5.45
C ASP A 287 -6.58 -12.68 -5.29
N ALA A 288 -6.17 -11.80 -4.37
CA ALA A 288 -4.76 -11.64 -4.04
C ALA A 288 -4.23 -12.93 -3.40
N ASP A 289 -3.06 -13.39 -3.82
CA ASP A 289 -2.38 -14.50 -3.15
C ASP A 289 -1.84 -14.04 -1.80
N LYS A 290 -2.36 -14.65 -0.72
CA LYS A 290 -1.99 -14.36 0.67
C LYS A 290 -1.30 -15.54 1.35
N SER A 291 -0.77 -16.50 0.57
CA SER A 291 -0.14 -17.72 1.10
C SER A 291 0.89 -17.46 2.20
N PHE A 292 1.58 -16.32 2.11
CA PHE A 292 2.66 -15.93 3.03
C PHE A 292 2.31 -14.73 3.93
N ASP A 293 1.09 -14.19 3.81
CA ASP A 293 0.61 -13.03 4.58
C ASP A 293 -0.09 -13.51 5.87
N VAL A 294 0.69 -13.97 6.85
CA VAL A 294 0.13 -14.67 8.02
C VAL A 294 -0.42 -13.72 9.08
N ASN A 295 0.21 -12.55 9.25
CA ASN A 295 -0.20 -11.53 10.20
C ASN A 295 -0.42 -10.19 9.50
N ASP A 296 -1.48 -9.48 9.88
CA ASP A 296 -1.71 -8.12 9.41
C ASP A 296 -0.61 -7.19 9.92
N SER A 297 0.00 -6.43 9.01
CA SER A 297 0.97 -5.41 9.40
C SER A 297 0.31 -4.20 10.05
N ILE A 298 1.06 -3.48 10.88
CA ILE A 298 0.61 -2.20 11.47
C ILE A 298 0.13 -1.20 10.40
N LEU A 299 0.76 -1.18 9.21
CA LEU A 299 0.38 -0.29 8.12
C LEU A 299 -0.97 -0.68 7.51
N MET A 300 -1.26 -1.97 7.35
CA MET A 300 -2.55 -2.44 6.88
C MET A 300 -3.66 -2.10 7.88
N VAL A 301 -3.42 -2.35 9.16
CA VAL A 301 -4.37 -2.05 10.24
C VAL A 301 -4.66 -0.55 10.32
N LEU A 302 -3.63 0.30 10.29
CA LEU A 302 -3.81 1.74 10.41
C LEU A 302 -4.46 2.36 9.17
N GLY A 303 -4.22 1.84 7.97
CA GLY A 303 -4.75 2.40 6.71
C GLY A 303 -6.25 2.68 6.79
N LYS A 304 -7.05 1.68 7.17
CA LYS A 304 -8.51 1.81 7.29
C LYS A 304 -8.95 2.85 8.34
N SER A 305 -8.27 2.87 9.49
CA SER A 305 -8.58 3.85 10.54
C SER A 305 -8.24 5.29 10.10
N LEU A 306 -7.17 5.45 9.32
CA LEU A 306 -6.74 6.75 8.83
C LEU A 306 -7.62 7.24 7.66
N GLU A 307 -8.06 6.36 6.76
CA GLU A 307 -9.10 6.69 5.77
C GLU A 307 -10.35 7.23 6.46
N LYS A 308 -10.80 6.57 7.53
CA LYS A 308 -11.94 7.03 8.33
C LYS A 308 -11.67 8.37 9.03
N LEU A 309 -10.46 8.58 9.53
CA LEU A 309 -10.04 9.84 10.15
C LEU A 309 -10.10 11.00 9.16
N LEU A 310 -9.54 10.82 7.95
CA LEU A 310 -9.44 11.87 6.94
C LEU A 310 -10.81 12.28 6.35
N THR A 311 -11.84 11.47 6.55
CA THR A 311 -13.18 11.64 5.97
C THR A 311 -14.29 11.91 7.00
N SER A 312 -13.96 12.01 8.28
CA SER A 312 -14.95 12.18 9.36
C SER A 312 -14.60 13.37 10.24
N SER A 313 -15.60 14.13 10.68
CA SER A 313 -15.39 15.15 11.72
C SER A 313 -14.84 14.50 13.01
N PRO A 314 -14.17 15.27 13.90
CA PRO A 314 -13.69 14.74 15.17
C PRO A 314 -14.79 14.02 15.97
N LYS A 315 -15.99 14.60 16.04
CA LYS A 315 -17.15 14.03 16.73
C LYS A 315 -17.58 12.68 16.15
N GLU A 316 -17.54 12.53 14.82
CA GLU A 316 -17.89 11.28 14.16
C GLU A 316 -16.80 10.22 14.33
N PHE A 317 -15.53 10.58 14.17
CA PHE A 317 -14.41 9.65 14.33
C PHE A 317 -14.34 9.09 15.76
N GLU A 318 -14.59 9.92 16.78
CA GLU A 318 -14.59 9.51 18.18
C GLU A 318 -15.59 8.37 18.48
N LYS A 319 -16.65 8.22 17.66
CA LYS A 319 -17.58 7.09 17.79
C LYS A 319 -16.92 5.75 17.51
N TYR A 320 -15.90 5.70 16.65
CA TYR A 320 -15.22 4.46 16.25
C TYR A 320 -14.14 4.03 17.24
N LYS A 321 -13.85 4.80 18.29
CA LYS A 321 -12.98 4.34 19.38
C LYS A 321 -13.72 3.33 20.24
N LYS A 322 -13.03 2.29 20.74
CA LYS A 322 -13.63 1.20 21.53
C LYS A 322 -14.49 1.67 22.71
N ARG A 323 -14.08 2.76 23.37
CA ARG A 323 -14.82 3.38 24.49
C ARG A 323 -16.22 3.92 24.09
N ASN A 324 -16.44 4.18 22.81
CA ASN A 324 -17.62 4.83 22.25
C ASN A 324 -18.30 4.00 21.15
N SER A 325 -17.74 2.87 20.72
CA SER A 325 -18.14 2.13 19.52
C SER A 325 -19.54 1.54 19.57
N TRP A 326 -20.10 1.41 20.77
CA TRP A 326 -21.52 1.13 20.98
C TRP A 326 -22.46 2.18 20.33
N LYS A 327 -21.95 3.38 20.04
CA LYS A 327 -22.69 4.45 19.34
C LYS A 327 -22.80 4.24 17.83
N VAL A 328 -21.95 3.39 17.24
CA VAL A 328 -22.04 3.03 15.82
C VAL A 328 -23.09 1.93 15.68
N LYS A 329 -24.29 2.35 15.25
CA LYS A 329 -25.44 1.45 15.05
C LYS A 329 -25.40 0.78 13.68
N ASP A 330 -25.15 1.57 12.64
CA ASP A 330 -25.17 1.13 11.26
C ASP A 330 -23.77 1.29 10.65
N ILE A 331 -23.22 0.19 10.14
CA ILE A 331 -21.96 0.19 9.39
C ILE A 331 -22.32 0.47 7.93
N PRO A 332 -21.83 1.57 7.33
CA PRO A 332 -22.19 1.93 5.97
C PRO A 332 -21.66 0.92 4.96
N GLU A 333 -22.40 0.70 3.88
CA GLU A 333 -21.91 -0.08 2.75
C GLU A 333 -20.76 0.64 2.03
N GLU A 334 -19.83 -0.14 1.48
CA GLU A 334 -18.77 0.39 0.64
C GLU A 334 -19.31 0.85 -0.71
N ASN A 335 -18.67 1.89 -1.26
CA ASN A 335 -19.00 2.39 -2.59
C ASN A 335 -17.98 1.89 -3.61
N TYR A 336 -18.48 1.25 -4.67
CA TYR A 336 -17.64 0.70 -5.73
C TYR A 336 -17.93 1.37 -7.08
N HIS A 337 -16.87 1.51 -7.87
CA HIS A 337 -16.95 1.70 -9.31
C HIS A 337 -16.76 0.35 -10.00
N TYR A 338 -17.71 -0.04 -10.84
CA TYR A 338 -17.65 -1.29 -11.60
C TYR A 338 -17.39 -0.97 -13.08
N VAL A 339 -16.56 -1.80 -13.71
CA VAL A 339 -16.19 -1.61 -15.10
C VAL A 339 -16.07 -2.94 -15.83
N GLU A 340 -16.54 -2.97 -17.05
CA GLU A 340 -16.31 -4.05 -17.99
C GLU A 340 -15.07 -3.72 -18.81
N ALA A 341 -14.13 -4.66 -18.87
CA ALA A 341 -12.87 -4.53 -19.61
C ALA A 341 -12.59 -5.85 -20.34
N ASP A 342 -12.98 -5.95 -21.61
CA ASP A 342 -12.84 -7.15 -22.45
C ASP A 342 -13.35 -8.43 -21.76
N GLU A 343 -12.45 -9.26 -21.23
CA GLU A 343 -12.74 -10.52 -20.52
C GLU A 343 -13.14 -10.37 -19.05
N PHE A 344 -13.04 -9.14 -18.52
CA PHE A 344 -13.14 -8.85 -17.11
C PHE A 344 -14.40 -8.04 -16.77
N VAL A 345 -14.94 -8.29 -15.57
CA VAL A 345 -15.62 -7.26 -14.79
C VAL A 345 -14.75 -6.92 -13.59
N LEU A 346 -14.31 -5.67 -13.51
CA LEU A 346 -13.44 -5.17 -12.45
C LEU A 346 -14.22 -4.24 -11.53
N ARG A 347 -13.78 -4.17 -10.28
CA ARG A 347 -14.25 -3.15 -9.32
C ARG A 347 -13.11 -2.39 -8.67
N SER A 348 -13.37 -1.14 -8.31
CA SER A 348 -12.54 -0.36 -7.40
C SER A 348 -13.40 0.24 -6.29
N GLN A 349 -12.93 0.14 -5.04
CA GLN A 349 -13.49 0.93 -3.95
C GLN A 349 -13.21 2.42 -4.22
N LEU A 350 -14.15 3.28 -3.82
CA LEU A 350 -14.07 4.73 -3.95
C LEU A 350 -13.94 5.35 -2.56
N ASP A 351 -12.73 5.80 -2.23
CA ASP A 351 -12.42 6.28 -0.89
C ASP A 351 -12.92 7.71 -0.66
N CYS A 352 -12.84 8.57 -1.68
CA CYS A 352 -13.20 9.98 -1.52
C CYS A 352 -13.69 10.63 -2.82
N ARG A 353 -14.43 11.73 -2.67
CA ARG A 353 -14.89 12.58 -3.78
C ARG A 353 -14.72 14.07 -3.53
N ASP A 354 -14.58 14.82 -4.61
CA ASP A 354 -14.76 16.26 -4.68
C ASP A 354 -15.25 16.64 -6.09
N ASP A 355 -16.41 17.29 -6.18
CA ASP A 355 -17.09 17.56 -7.46
C ASP A 355 -16.34 18.52 -8.38
N ARG A 356 -15.32 19.23 -7.86
CA ARG A 356 -14.48 20.16 -8.65
C ARG A 356 -13.38 19.43 -9.43
N LEU A 357 -13.08 18.17 -9.11
CA LEU A 357 -12.09 17.38 -9.85
C LEU A 357 -12.68 16.83 -11.15
N PRO A 358 -11.90 16.73 -12.24
CA PRO A 358 -12.37 16.22 -13.54
C PRO A 358 -13.11 14.88 -13.47
N ARG A 359 -12.63 13.95 -12.63
CA ARG A 359 -13.26 12.62 -12.44
C ARG A 359 -14.08 12.48 -11.16
N LYS A 360 -14.21 13.58 -10.40
CA LYS A 360 -14.95 13.70 -9.13
C LYS A 360 -14.50 12.81 -7.98
N THR A 361 -13.84 11.69 -8.21
CA THR A 361 -13.38 10.74 -7.18
C THR A 361 -11.86 10.59 -7.19
N PHE A 362 -11.30 10.31 -6.03
CA PHE A 362 -9.87 10.05 -5.83
C PHE A 362 -9.68 9.07 -4.68
N ASP A 363 -8.52 8.44 -4.67
CA ASP A 363 -8.16 7.40 -3.71
C ASP A 363 -7.42 8.01 -2.51
N LEU A 364 -7.60 7.45 -1.32
CA LEU A 364 -6.90 7.86 -0.10
C LEU A 364 -5.78 6.86 0.20
N LYS A 365 -4.57 7.37 0.39
CA LYS A 365 -3.42 6.56 0.77
C LYS A 365 -2.68 7.19 1.94
N THR A 366 -2.21 6.35 2.83
CA THR A 366 -1.37 6.79 3.95
C THR A 366 0.04 6.27 3.75
N ARG A 367 1.02 7.15 3.92
CA ARG A 367 2.43 6.85 3.76
C ARG A 367 3.10 6.82 5.12
N GLY A 368 3.39 5.60 5.59
CA GLY A 368 4.31 5.40 6.70
C GLY A 368 5.70 5.89 6.33
N SER A 369 6.36 6.59 7.25
CA SER A 369 7.72 7.08 7.07
C SER A 369 8.71 5.96 6.76
N LEU A 370 9.84 6.31 6.16
CA LEU A 370 10.92 5.38 5.82
C LEU A 370 11.27 4.46 7.00
N ALA A 371 11.41 4.99 8.21
CA ALA A 371 11.71 4.19 9.40
C ALA A 371 10.67 3.10 9.66
N VAL A 372 9.38 3.42 9.55
CA VAL A 372 8.29 2.44 9.76
C VAL A 372 8.31 1.38 8.65
N ARG A 373 8.54 1.80 7.41
CA ARG A 373 8.53 0.90 6.24
C ARG A 373 9.72 -0.04 6.21
N MET A 374 10.88 0.37 6.72
CA MET A 374 12.09 -0.46 6.77
C MET A 374 12.08 -1.41 7.98
N ASP A 375 11.48 -0.99 9.10
CA ASP A 375 11.53 -1.72 10.38
C ASP A 375 10.12 -1.97 10.96
N LEU A 376 9.27 -2.63 10.16
CA LEU A 376 7.83 -2.78 10.41
C LEU A 376 7.50 -3.55 11.70
N GLU A 377 8.26 -4.59 12.03
CA GLU A 377 8.07 -5.37 13.26
C GLU A 377 8.45 -4.56 14.52
N ASN A 378 9.27 -3.52 14.36
CA ASN A 378 9.74 -2.66 15.45
C ASN A 378 9.25 -1.20 15.25
N TYR A 379 8.05 -1.06 14.70
CA TYR A 379 7.46 0.26 14.38
C TYR A 379 7.32 1.17 15.61
N GLU A 380 7.24 0.61 16.82
CA GLU A 380 7.21 1.38 18.08
C GLU A 380 8.44 2.27 18.23
N VAL A 381 9.63 1.78 17.85
CA VAL A 381 10.85 2.61 17.81
C VAL A 381 10.73 3.64 16.69
N ALA A 382 10.24 3.24 15.52
CA ALA A 382 10.12 4.09 14.34
C ALA A 382 9.15 5.29 14.54
N LYS A 383 8.27 5.25 15.56
CA LYS A 383 7.44 6.40 15.96
C LYS A 383 8.28 7.64 16.23
N GLY A 384 9.53 7.51 16.68
CA GLY A 384 10.39 8.66 16.90
C GLY A 384 10.83 9.37 15.61
N TYR A 385 10.84 8.70 14.45
CA TYR A 385 11.23 9.30 13.18
C TYR A 385 10.29 10.45 12.78
N GLN A 386 10.86 11.60 12.43
CA GLN A 386 10.10 12.80 12.04
C GLN A 386 10.39 13.18 10.59
N ILE A 387 9.35 13.54 9.84
CA ILE A 387 9.48 14.22 8.54
C ILE A 387 9.35 15.72 8.79
N HIS A 388 10.42 16.47 8.59
CA HIS A 388 10.47 17.90 8.95
C HIS A 388 11.13 18.79 7.90
N THR A 389 11.71 18.21 6.84
CA THR A 389 12.24 18.97 5.70
C THR A 389 11.48 18.66 4.42
N MET A 390 11.45 19.61 3.48
CA MET A 390 10.86 19.37 2.15
C MET A 390 11.76 18.46 1.30
N LYS A 391 13.07 18.72 1.34
CA LYS A 391 14.11 18.06 0.53
C LYS A 391 15.12 17.31 1.39
N GLY A 392 15.81 16.33 0.80
CA GLY A 392 16.87 15.55 1.44
C GLY A 392 16.69 14.04 1.33
N ARG A 393 17.70 13.27 1.77
CA ARG A 393 17.70 11.79 1.71
C ARG A 393 17.01 11.10 2.89
N LEU A 394 16.86 11.80 4.00
CA LEU A 394 16.24 11.32 5.24
C LEU A 394 15.39 12.42 5.84
N GLN A 395 14.36 12.04 6.57
CA GLN A 395 13.47 12.93 7.33
C GLN A 395 12.80 14.01 6.47
N SER A 396 12.64 13.72 5.18
CA SER A 396 12.15 14.64 4.16
C SER A 396 10.96 14.07 3.39
N TYR A 397 10.09 14.96 2.90
CA TYR A 397 9.01 14.55 1.99
C TYR A 397 9.53 14.07 0.64
N GLU A 398 10.62 14.67 0.14
CA GLU A 398 11.29 14.24 -1.08
C GLU A 398 11.75 12.77 -1.03
N ARG A 399 12.23 12.28 0.14
CA ARG A 399 12.55 10.86 0.31
C ARG A 399 11.33 9.96 0.23
N GLU A 400 10.23 10.37 0.86
CA GLU A 400 9.00 9.60 0.78
C GLU A 400 8.45 9.55 -0.63
N TYR A 401 8.50 10.68 -1.35
CA TYR A 401 8.09 10.79 -2.75
C TYR A 401 8.97 9.93 -3.67
N TYR A 402 10.30 10.03 -3.57
CA TYR A 402 11.24 9.19 -4.31
C TYR A 402 10.95 7.69 -4.14
N ASP A 403 10.76 7.26 -2.91
CA ASP A 403 10.44 5.87 -2.64
C ASP A 403 9.04 5.51 -3.20
N MET A 404 8.05 6.41 -3.14
CA MET A 404 6.71 6.17 -3.73
C MET A 404 6.76 6.01 -5.25
N VAL A 405 7.53 6.86 -5.96
CA VAL A 405 7.74 6.76 -7.41
C VAL A 405 8.18 5.36 -7.80
N ARG A 406 9.10 4.76 -7.02
CA ARG A 406 9.70 3.45 -7.31
C ARG A 406 8.92 2.25 -6.77
N SER A 407 7.99 2.44 -5.84
CA SER A 407 7.32 1.34 -5.11
C SER A 407 5.80 1.32 -5.17
N ALA A 408 5.17 2.45 -5.50
CA ALA A 408 3.73 2.63 -5.34
C ALA A 408 3.06 3.23 -6.57
N PHE A 409 3.69 4.18 -7.26
CA PHE A 409 3.05 4.96 -8.34
C PHE A 409 2.43 4.09 -9.42
N LEU A 410 3.11 3.01 -9.84
CA LEU A 410 2.57 2.13 -10.87
C LEU A 410 1.28 1.43 -10.42
N LYS A 411 1.22 0.94 -9.17
CA LYS A 411 0.01 0.35 -8.59
C LYS A 411 -1.10 1.38 -8.44
N TYR A 412 -0.76 2.57 -7.93
CA TYR A 412 -1.69 3.68 -7.78
C TYR A 412 -2.27 4.15 -9.10
N ASN A 413 -1.45 4.23 -10.15
CA ASN A 413 -1.88 4.59 -11.49
C ASN A 413 -2.87 3.57 -12.06
N PHE A 414 -2.59 2.27 -11.94
CA PHE A 414 -3.53 1.22 -12.34
C PHE A 414 -4.83 1.25 -11.52
N GLN A 415 -4.73 1.47 -10.20
CA GLN A 415 -5.90 1.62 -9.34
C GLN A 415 -6.76 2.81 -9.79
N ALA A 416 -6.14 3.97 -10.05
CA ALA A 416 -6.84 5.16 -10.52
C ALA A 416 -7.46 4.97 -11.91
N ARG A 417 -6.83 4.22 -12.80
CA ARG A 417 -7.40 3.89 -14.12
C ARG A 417 -8.64 2.99 -14.02
N ILE A 418 -8.53 1.89 -13.27
CA ILE A 418 -9.64 0.94 -13.08
C ILE A 418 -10.81 1.59 -12.35
N GLY A 419 -10.53 2.39 -11.31
CA GLY A 419 -11.58 3.09 -10.55
C GLY A 419 -12.07 4.40 -11.18
N ASN A 420 -11.56 4.76 -12.36
CA ASN A 420 -11.81 6.06 -13.01
C ASN A 420 -11.62 7.26 -12.06
N MET A 421 -10.53 7.24 -11.28
CA MET A 421 -10.19 8.25 -10.28
C MET A 421 -9.23 9.29 -10.84
N ASP A 422 -9.31 10.51 -10.31
CA ASP A 422 -8.53 11.68 -10.75
C ASP A 422 -7.07 11.63 -10.27
N GLY A 423 -6.83 11.02 -9.12
CA GLY A 423 -5.50 10.95 -8.50
C GLY A 423 -5.55 10.27 -7.14
N ILE A 424 -4.47 10.45 -6.38
CA ILE A 424 -4.26 9.86 -5.05
C ILE A 424 -3.97 10.98 -4.07
N PHE A 425 -4.71 11.02 -2.97
CA PHE A 425 -4.38 11.84 -1.81
C PHE A 425 -3.49 11.05 -0.86
N VAL A 426 -2.31 11.58 -0.54
CA VAL A 426 -1.32 10.94 0.32
C VAL A 426 -1.22 11.67 1.66
N ALA A 427 -1.38 10.93 2.77
CA ALA A 427 -1.19 11.43 4.13
C ALA A 427 0.08 10.82 4.76
N TYR A 428 1.06 11.66 5.12
CA TYR A 428 2.36 11.22 5.63
C TYR A 428 2.37 11.08 7.16
N HIS A 429 2.81 9.94 7.69
CA HIS A 429 2.79 9.67 9.13
C HIS A 429 3.92 8.74 9.59
N ASN A 430 4.14 8.65 10.91
CA ASN A 430 5.06 7.68 11.53
C ASN A 430 4.32 6.69 12.46
N THR A 431 3.03 6.46 12.21
CA THR A 431 2.08 5.67 13.05
C THR A 431 1.66 6.30 14.40
N ALA A 432 2.39 7.28 14.92
CA ALA A 432 2.00 8.03 16.11
C ALA A 432 1.41 9.40 15.78
N ARG A 433 1.97 10.06 14.76
CA ARG A 433 1.56 11.40 14.32
C ARG A 433 1.50 11.55 12.82
N MET A 434 0.62 12.45 12.39
CA MET A 434 0.53 12.94 11.02
C MET A 434 1.50 14.13 10.82
N PHE A 435 2.10 14.23 9.64
CA PHE A 435 3.06 15.29 9.27
C PHE A 435 2.51 16.28 8.25
N GLY A 436 1.85 15.77 7.22
CA GLY A 436 1.39 16.57 6.09
C GLY A 436 0.76 15.72 5.01
N PHE A 437 0.38 16.39 3.92
CA PHE A 437 -0.47 15.85 2.87
C PHE A 437 0.02 16.24 1.49
N GLN A 438 -0.28 15.44 0.49
CA GLN A 438 0.00 15.76 -0.91
C GLN A 438 -1.07 15.13 -1.80
N TYR A 439 -1.52 15.86 -2.81
CA TYR A 439 -2.32 15.28 -3.89
C TYR A 439 -1.42 14.98 -5.08
N ILE A 440 -1.48 13.75 -5.59
CA ILE A 440 -0.70 13.29 -6.74
C ILE A 440 -1.70 12.94 -7.82
N SER A 441 -1.74 13.76 -8.88
CA SER A 441 -2.70 13.56 -9.96
C SER A 441 -2.35 12.33 -10.80
N ARG A 442 -3.34 11.74 -11.46
CA ARG A 442 -3.09 10.65 -12.42
C ARG A 442 -2.16 11.10 -13.54
N ARG A 443 -2.29 12.35 -13.99
CA ARG A 443 -1.41 12.96 -15.00
C ARG A 443 0.05 13.01 -14.54
N GLU A 444 0.31 13.44 -13.32
CA GLU A 444 1.66 13.47 -12.74
C GLU A 444 2.26 12.06 -12.68
N MET A 445 1.49 11.06 -12.25
CA MET A 445 1.93 9.66 -12.30
C MET A 445 2.20 9.20 -13.73
N ASP A 446 1.39 9.63 -14.72
CA ASP A 446 1.57 9.25 -16.11
C ASP A 446 2.84 9.83 -16.73
N GLU A 447 3.14 11.11 -16.45
CA GLU A 447 4.38 11.77 -16.85
C GLU A 447 5.60 11.03 -16.28
N ILE A 448 5.56 10.67 -14.99
CA ILE A 448 6.66 9.98 -14.31
C ILE A 448 6.85 8.54 -14.80
N LEU A 449 5.78 7.78 -14.96
CA LEU A 449 5.87 6.35 -15.28
C LEU A 449 6.02 6.08 -16.79
N TYR A 450 5.32 6.86 -17.62
CA TYR A 450 5.18 6.57 -19.05
C TYR A 450 5.74 7.69 -19.94
N GLY A 451 6.06 8.86 -19.37
CA GLY A 451 6.45 10.06 -20.10
C GLY A 451 5.26 10.94 -20.49
N ASN A 452 4.07 10.36 -20.70
CA ASN A 452 2.84 11.10 -20.97
C ASN A 452 1.57 10.24 -20.78
N GLU A 453 0.41 10.91 -20.70
CA GLU A 453 -0.91 10.27 -20.51
C GLU A 453 -1.33 9.34 -21.65
N VAL A 454 -0.92 9.66 -22.89
CA VAL A 454 -1.28 8.89 -24.09
C VAL A 454 -0.62 7.51 -24.04
N THR A 455 0.69 7.49 -23.83
CA THR A 455 1.50 6.26 -23.69
C THR A 455 0.99 5.42 -22.52
N GLY A 456 0.73 6.04 -21.37
CA GLY A 456 0.18 5.36 -20.20
C GLY A 456 -1.18 4.71 -20.46
N SER A 457 -2.05 5.38 -21.22
CA SER A 457 -3.37 4.84 -21.57
C SER A 457 -3.26 3.68 -22.57
N GLN A 458 -2.39 3.81 -23.57
CA GLN A 458 -2.21 2.75 -24.55
C GLN A 458 -1.63 1.47 -23.93
N ILE A 459 -0.58 1.58 -23.11
CA ILE A 459 0.04 0.42 -22.49
C ILE A 459 -0.89 -0.27 -21.50
N PHE A 460 -1.64 0.50 -20.70
CA PHE A 460 -2.63 -0.05 -19.77
C PHE A 460 -3.67 -0.90 -20.51
N ASN A 461 -4.18 -0.39 -21.64
CA ASN A 461 -5.18 -1.10 -22.43
C ASN A 461 -4.64 -2.42 -22.97
N MET A 462 -3.43 -2.41 -23.54
CA MET A 462 -2.80 -3.60 -24.07
C MET A 462 -2.48 -4.63 -22.98
N ILE A 463 -2.05 -4.19 -21.79
CA ILE A 463 -1.79 -5.07 -20.64
C ILE A 463 -3.05 -5.84 -20.25
N LEU A 464 -4.21 -5.17 -20.16
CA LEU A 464 -5.47 -5.83 -19.80
C LEU A 464 -5.89 -6.88 -20.84
N VAL A 465 -5.78 -6.57 -22.14
CA VAL A 465 -6.10 -7.52 -23.20
C VAL A 465 -5.17 -8.75 -23.16
N VAL A 466 -3.86 -8.53 -22.98
CA VAL A 466 -2.89 -9.63 -22.85
C VAL A 466 -3.20 -10.48 -21.63
N LEU A 467 -3.47 -9.86 -20.47
CA LEU A 467 -3.81 -10.60 -19.25
C LEU A 467 -5.04 -11.48 -19.46
N GLY A 468 -6.11 -10.94 -20.06
CA GLY A 468 -7.33 -11.72 -20.35
C GLY A 468 -7.04 -12.94 -21.21
N LYS A 469 -6.27 -12.77 -22.29
CA LYS A 469 -5.87 -13.87 -23.18
C LYS A 469 -4.99 -14.91 -22.49
N LEU A 470 -4.06 -14.49 -21.62
CA LEU A 470 -3.22 -15.39 -20.84
C LEU A 470 -4.04 -16.21 -19.84
N LEU A 471 -4.89 -15.55 -19.04
CA LEU A 471 -5.70 -16.22 -18.03
C LEU A 471 -6.69 -17.19 -18.67
N ARG A 472 -7.36 -16.80 -19.77
CA ARG A 472 -8.23 -17.71 -20.53
C ARG A 472 -7.49 -18.97 -20.96
N THR A 473 -6.31 -18.81 -21.57
CA THR A 473 -5.50 -19.94 -22.03
C THR A 473 -5.13 -20.89 -20.88
N ILE A 474 -4.91 -20.36 -19.69
CA ILE A 474 -4.63 -21.14 -18.49
C ILE A 474 -5.89 -21.86 -17.99
N THR A 475 -7.01 -21.16 -17.85
CA THR A 475 -8.25 -21.75 -17.33
C THR A 475 -8.84 -22.80 -18.26
N ASP A 476 -8.60 -22.70 -19.57
CA ASP A 476 -9.03 -23.71 -20.54
C ASP A 476 -8.24 -25.04 -20.39
N GLN A 477 -7.03 -25.00 -19.82
CA GLN A 477 -6.24 -26.21 -19.53
C GLN A 477 -6.71 -26.90 -18.24
N TYR A 478 -7.14 -26.12 -17.25
CA TYR A 478 -7.70 -26.61 -15.99
C TYR A 478 -9.10 -26.03 -15.74
N PRO A 479 -10.10 -26.47 -16.52
CA PRO A 479 -11.45 -25.95 -16.40
C PRO A 479 -12.04 -26.29 -15.03
N GLN A 480 -12.77 -25.32 -14.45
CA GLN A 480 -13.50 -25.46 -13.18
C GLN A 480 -12.62 -25.83 -11.97
N LYS A 481 -11.35 -25.40 -11.98
CA LYS A 481 -10.40 -25.58 -10.89
C LYS A 481 -9.93 -24.25 -10.33
N ASP A 482 -9.64 -24.23 -9.04
CA ASP A 482 -8.95 -23.09 -8.44
C ASP A 482 -7.47 -23.14 -8.79
N LEU A 483 -6.92 -22.02 -9.28
CA LEU A 483 -5.57 -21.96 -9.82
C LEU A 483 -4.78 -20.85 -9.15
N ARG A 484 -3.55 -21.12 -8.74
CA ARG A 484 -2.56 -20.10 -8.42
C ARG A 484 -1.79 -19.80 -9.69
N VAL A 485 -1.80 -18.55 -10.10
CA VAL A 485 -1.04 -18.07 -11.25
C VAL A 485 0.01 -17.08 -10.77
N THR A 486 1.28 -17.40 -11.02
CA THR A 486 2.42 -16.57 -10.61
C THR A 486 3.14 -16.00 -11.82
N PHE A 487 3.28 -14.67 -11.81
CA PHE A 487 3.95 -13.85 -12.80
C PHE A 487 5.35 -13.55 -12.27
N ASP A 488 6.37 -14.15 -12.89
CA ASP A 488 7.79 -14.03 -12.51
C ASP A 488 8.57 -13.45 -13.70
N GLY A 489 8.79 -12.14 -13.69
CA GLY A 489 9.46 -11.41 -14.77
C GLY A 489 10.84 -10.91 -14.38
N VAL A 490 11.83 -11.11 -15.25
CA VAL A 490 13.11 -10.41 -15.16
C VAL A 490 12.97 -9.06 -15.86
N THR A 491 13.16 -7.97 -15.12
CA THR A 491 13.09 -6.61 -15.67
C THR A 491 14.13 -6.47 -16.79
N ARG A 492 13.72 -6.01 -17.99
CA ARG A 492 14.51 -5.79 -19.23
C ARG A 492 14.68 -6.94 -20.21
N GLN A 493 14.13 -8.13 -19.95
CA GLN A 493 14.24 -9.23 -20.94
C GLN A 493 13.05 -9.31 -21.91
N ASN A 494 12.13 -8.34 -21.84
CA ASN A 494 10.82 -8.34 -22.53
C ASN A 494 10.15 -9.72 -22.45
N GLN A 495 10.29 -10.35 -21.27
CA GLN A 495 9.97 -11.74 -21.02
C GLN A 495 9.36 -11.89 -19.64
N LEU A 496 8.47 -12.88 -19.53
CA LEU A 496 7.76 -13.20 -18.31
C LEU A 496 7.63 -14.73 -18.21
N SER A 497 7.97 -15.28 -17.05
CA SER A 497 7.61 -16.66 -16.70
C SER A 497 6.26 -16.67 -16.01
N LEU A 498 5.37 -17.55 -16.46
CA LEU A 498 4.03 -17.71 -15.94
C LEU A 498 3.91 -19.12 -15.39
N TRP A 499 3.79 -19.24 -14.07
CA TRP A 499 3.63 -20.51 -13.38
C TRP A 499 2.17 -20.75 -13.03
N VAL A 500 1.72 -21.99 -13.14
CA VAL A 500 0.35 -22.40 -12.80
C VAL A 500 0.38 -23.63 -11.91
N GLU A 501 -0.29 -23.50 -10.77
CA GLU A 501 -0.53 -24.56 -9.79
C GLU A 501 -2.04 -24.69 -9.53
N VAL A 502 -2.54 -25.91 -9.36
CA VAL A 502 -3.91 -26.14 -8.90
C VAL A 502 -3.95 -26.04 -7.37
N ILE A 503 -4.81 -25.17 -6.83
CA ILE A 503 -4.89 -24.91 -5.39
C ILE A 503 -5.62 -26.05 -4.67
N ASP A 504 -5.09 -26.47 -3.52
CA ASP A 504 -5.75 -27.32 -2.54
C ASP A 504 -5.84 -26.58 -1.21
N ASP A 505 -7.01 -25.97 -0.95
CA ASP A 505 -7.23 -25.12 0.24
C ASP A 505 -7.00 -25.87 1.55
N LYS A 506 -7.34 -27.17 1.62
CA LYS A 506 -7.21 -27.92 2.88
C LYS A 506 -5.75 -28.08 3.26
N LYS A 507 -4.89 -28.40 2.28
CA LYS A 507 -3.45 -28.55 2.53
C LYS A 507 -2.76 -27.22 2.71
N GLU A 508 -3.21 -26.16 2.02
CA GLU A 508 -2.69 -24.82 2.22
C GLU A 508 -2.99 -24.28 3.63
N GLU A 509 -4.20 -24.51 4.15
CA GLU A 509 -4.53 -24.18 5.55
C GLU A 509 -3.64 -24.92 6.56
N ILE A 510 -3.28 -26.19 6.29
CA ILE A 510 -2.36 -26.95 7.14
C ILE A 510 -0.96 -26.32 7.10
N ALA A 511 -0.46 -25.96 5.92
CA ALA A 511 0.84 -25.32 5.77
C ALA A 511 0.90 -23.95 6.49
N ILE A 512 -0.17 -23.15 6.39
CA ILE A 512 -0.27 -21.85 7.08
C ILE A 512 -0.29 -22.03 8.61
N LYS A 513 -1.04 -23.01 9.13
CA LYS A 513 -1.07 -23.32 10.57
C LYS A 513 0.30 -23.76 11.06
N GLN A 514 0.99 -24.59 10.30
CA GLN A 514 2.36 -24.99 10.63
C GLN A 514 3.28 -23.77 10.74
N TYR A 515 3.23 -22.83 9.78
CA TYR A 515 4.00 -21.59 9.86
C TYR A 515 3.66 -20.76 11.11
N GLN A 516 2.37 -20.65 11.46
CA GLN A 516 1.95 -19.93 12.67
C GLN A 516 2.54 -20.54 13.95
N GLU A 517 2.73 -21.86 13.97
CA GLU A 517 3.30 -22.60 15.10
C GLU A 517 4.83 -22.56 15.14
N THR A 518 5.51 -22.71 13.99
CA THR A 518 6.97 -22.86 13.90
C THR A 518 7.70 -21.55 13.59
N GLY A 519 7.02 -20.59 12.96
CA GLY A 519 7.62 -19.40 12.36
C GLY A 519 8.36 -19.66 11.04
N ASP A 520 8.26 -20.88 10.49
CA ASP A 520 8.98 -21.32 9.30
C ASP A 520 8.02 -21.94 8.27
N PHE A 521 8.14 -21.52 7.01
CA PHE A 521 7.31 -22.05 5.91
C PHE A 521 7.88 -23.37 5.39
N THR A 522 9.10 -23.71 5.83
CA THR A 522 9.74 -24.99 5.57
C THR A 522 9.47 -25.96 6.72
N THR A 523 9.45 -27.25 6.40
CA THR A 523 9.31 -28.36 7.36
C THR A 523 10.59 -28.67 8.14
N SER A 524 11.75 -28.14 7.75
CA SER A 524 13.04 -28.39 8.41
C SER A 524 13.47 -27.24 9.33
N PRO A 525 13.96 -27.52 10.55
CA PRO A 525 14.44 -26.46 11.44
C PRO A 525 15.76 -25.84 10.91
N LYS A 526 15.83 -24.50 10.88
CA LYS A 526 17.06 -23.75 10.55
C LYS A 526 18.28 -24.27 11.31
N PRO A 527 19.40 -24.64 10.65
CA PRO A 527 20.64 -24.94 11.35
C PRO A 527 21.14 -23.71 12.12
N LYS A 528 21.67 -23.91 13.33
CA LYS A 528 22.27 -22.82 14.13
C LYS A 528 23.35 -22.13 13.29
N PRO A 529 23.39 -20.78 13.24
CA PRO A 529 24.43 -20.09 12.50
C PRO A 529 25.79 -20.41 13.10
N SER A 530 26.61 -21.15 12.35
CA SER A 530 28.04 -21.27 12.64
C SER A 530 28.67 -19.90 12.43
N GLY A 531 29.35 -19.38 13.45
CA GLY A 531 29.83 -18.00 13.51
C GLY A 531 30.66 -17.55 12.31
N LYS A 532 29.97 -16.98 11.32
CA LYS A 532 30.40 -15.91 10.43
C LYS A 532 29.14 -15.10 10.16
N ALA A 533 29.21 -13.78 10.32
CA ALA A 533 28.10 -12.88 10.10
C ALA A 533 27.67 -12.97 8.62
N ALA A 534 26.69 -13.82 8.34
CA ALA A 534 26.07 -13.95 7.04
C ALA A 534 25.14 -12.75 6.86
N THR A 535 25.42 -11.96 5.82
CA THR A 535 24.54 -10.90 5.34
C THR A 535 23.20 -11.52 4.97
N SER A 536 22.17 -11.27 5.79
CA SER A 536 20.78 -11.51 5.41
C SER A 536 20.53 -10.86 4.06
N THR A 537 20.08 -11.64 3.07
CA THR A 537 19.80 -11.20 1.70
C THR A 537 18.57 -10.31 1.64
N ASP A 538 18.76 -9.06 2.05
CA ASP A 538 17.72 -8.05 2.22
C ASP A 538 17.08 -7.58 0.89
N PRO A 539 15.77 -7.34 0.87
CA PRO A 539 15.01 -6.77 -0.25
C PRO A 539 15.40 -5.34 -0.70
N PHE A 540 16.41 -4.69 -0.11
CA PHE A 540 16.94 -3.38 -0.54
C PHE A 540 18.45 -3.37 -0.82
N SER A 541 19.09 -4.54 -0.94
CA SER A 541 20.53 -4.67 -1.18
C SER A 541 20.95 -4.29 -2.61
N VAL A 542 20.98 -2.99 -2.89
CA VAL A 542 22.07 -2.33 -3.62
C VAL A 542 22.17 -0.91 -3.04
N SER A 543 23.18 -0.71 -2.19
CA SER A 543 23.74 0.57 -1.70
C SER A 543 22.78 1.78 -1.50
N ASP A 544 22.38 1.99 -0.23
CA ASP A 544 21.92 3.29 0.31
C ASP A 544 23.18 4.14 0.72
N PRO A 545 23.12 5.45 0.97
CA PRO A 545 23.75 6.47 0.15
C PRO A 545 24.95 7.12 0.86
N LEU A 546 25.75 6.33 1.57
CA LEU A 546 26.97 6.78 2.28
C LEU A 546 28.26 6.10 1.81
N ASP A 547 28.23 5.31 0.73
CA ASP A 547 29.44 4.68 0.18
C ASP A 547 29.60 5.03 -1.32
N PRO A 548 30.80 5.46 -1.77
CA PRO A 548 31.02 5.92 -3.13
C PRO A 548 31.12 4.73 -4.11
N GLN A 549 30.32 4.79 -5.19
CA GLN A 549 30.45 4.12 -6.49
C GLN A 549 31.31 2.83 -6.56
N PRO A 550 30.73 1.66 -6.88
CA PRO A 550 31.47 0.64 -7.61
C PRO A 550 31.49 1.03 -9.10
N LYS A 551 32.70 1.00 -9.67
CA LYS A 551 32.96 1.16 -11.10
C LYS A 551 32.21 0.08 -11.92
N ASP A 552 31.81 0.47 -13.12
CA ASP A 552 31.28 -0.40 -14.16
C ASP A 552 32.18 -1.62 -14.45
N GLU A 553 31.55 -2.63 -15.08
CA GLU A 553 32.08 -3.86 -15.71
C GLU A 553 31.78 -5.18 -14.96
N ASN A 554 30.52 -5.65 -15.06
CA ASN A 554 30.14 -6.99 -15.57
C ASN A 554 28.62 -7.24 -15.51
N GLU A 555 28.03 -7.59 -16.65
CA GLU A 555 26.58 -7.73 -16.90
C GLU A 555 25.96 -9.10 -16.50
N GLU A 556 26.51 -9.80 -15.52
CA GLU A 556 25.94 -11.06 -15.01
C GLU A 556 25.38 -10.98 -13.57
N ALA A 557 25.13 -9.77 -13.06
CA ALA A 557 24.67 -9.57 -11.68
C ALA A 557 23.15 -9.72 -11.45
N ALA A 558 22.47 -10.59 -12.20
CA ALA A 558 21.03 -10.88 -12.02
C ALA A 558 20.72 -12.31 -11.53
N ASP A 559 21.70 -13.20 -11.47
CA ASP A 559 21.48 -14.61 -11.06
C ASP A 559 22.32 -15.09 -9.86
N GLU A 560 23.12 -14.24 -9.22
CA GLU A 560 23.84 -14.62 -7.99
C GLU A 560 23.04 -14.21 -6.74
N LEU A 561 21.92 -14.90 -6.52
CA LEU A 561 21.56 -15.27 -5.15
C LEU A 561 22.44 -16.47 -4.83
N ASP A 562 23.35 -16.31 -3.86
CA ASP A 562 24.19 -17.39 -3.36
C ASP A 562 23.30 -18.59 -3.00
N ASN A 563 23.29 -19.62 -3.86
CA ASN A 563 22.43 -20.81 -3.73
C ASN A 563 22.80 -21.68 -2.52
N ASN A 564 23.85 -21.31 -1.77
CA ASN A 564 24.37 -22.11 -0.67
C ASN A 564 23.68 -21.87 0.67
N ASP A 565 22.85 -20.83 0.80
CA ASP A 565 22.18 -20.45 2.06
C ASP A 565 20.63 -20.46 1.99
N MET A 566 20.02 -20.91 0.88
CA MET A 566 18.57 -21.13 0.85
C MET A 566 18.23 -22.46 1.54
N ASP A 567 17.23 -22.41 2.44
CA ASP A 567 16.61 -23.62 2.99
C ASP A 567 16.23 -24.58 1.85
N SER A 568 16.23 -25.89 2.13
CA SER A 568 15.88 -26.87 1.10
C SER A 568 14.50 -26.55 0.54
N ALA A 569 14.45 -26.14 -0.73
CA ALA A 569 13.18 -25.81 -1.37
C ALA A 569 12.22 -27.00 -1.43
N ASP A 570 12.71 -28.22 -1.20
CA ASP A 570 11.88 -29.42 -1.10
C ASP A 570 10.81 -29.32 0.00
N ASP A 571 11.03 -28.47 1.01
CA ASP A 571 10.22 -28.36 2.22
C ASP A 571 9.05 -27.37 2.13
N ILE A 572 8.95 -26.55 1.07
CA ILE A 572 7.80 -25.65 0.89
C ILE A 572 6.61 -26.39 0.29
N TYR A 573 5.42 -26.16 0.85
CA TYR A 573 4.20 -26.75 0.34
C TYR A 573 3.88 -26.27 -1.08
N VAL A 574 3.77 -27.23 -1.99
CA VAL A 574 3.30 -27.09 -3.38
C VAL A 574 2.42 -28.30 -3.67
N ASN A 575 1.28 -28.07 -4.31
CA ASN A 575 0.41 -29.15 -4.75
C ASN A 575 0.97 -29.84 -6.00
N THR A 576 1.55 -31.01 -5.82
CA THR A 576 2.11 -31.84 -6.91
C THR A 576 1.16 -32.94 -7.39
N GLU A 577 -0.10 -32.97 -6.93
CA GLU A 577 -1.11 -33.92 -7.47
C GLU A 577 -1.46 -33.62 -8.93
N TYR A 578 -1.25 -32.37 -9.35
CA TYR A 578 -1.39 -31.93 -10.72
C TYR A 578 -0.02 -31.47 -11.27
N PRO A 579 0.24 -31.63 -12.58
CA PRO A 579 1.47 -31.11 -13.18
C PRO A 579 1.59 -29.59 -12.98
N ILE A 580 2.72 -29.14 -12.45
CA ILE A 580 3.04 -27.71 -12.43
C ILE A 580 3.34 -27.26 -13.85
N LEU A 581 2.60 -26.26 -14.35
CA LEU A 581 2.83 -25.71 -15.68
C LEU A 581 3.71 -24.46 -15.60
N ASN A 582 4.60 -24.33 -16.56
CA ASN A 582 5.38 -23.12 -16.78
C ASN A 582 5.27 -22.70 -18.24
N TYR A 583 4.93 -21.44 -18.44
CA TYR A 583 4.93 -20.80 -19.74
C TYR A 583 5.94 -19.65 -19.76
N LYS A 584 6.64 -19.53 -20.88
CA LYS A 584 7.44 -18.36 -21.21
C LYS A 584 6.64 -17.46 -22.14
N VAL A 585 6.43 -16.22 -21.72
CA VAL A 585 5.84 -15.17 -22.54
C VAL A 585 6.95 -14.25 -23.01
N VAL A 586 6.99 -13.95 -24.30
CA VAL A 586 7.98 -13.05 -24.92
C VAL A 586 7.24 -11.91 -25.59
N PHE A 587 7.75 -10.68 -25.46
CA PHE A 587 7.17 -9.46 -25.98
C PHE A 587 8.19 -8.69 -26.85
N PHE A 588 7.67 -7.93 -27.81
CA PHE A 588 8.37 -6.80 -28.43
C PHE A 588 7.34 -5.78 -28.91
N SER A 589 7.73 -4.51 -29.05
CA SER A 589 6.85 -3.46 -29.56
C SER A 589 7.06 -3.25 -31.06
N THR A 590 6.01 -2.85 -31.77
CA THR A 590 6.12 -2.27 -33.12
C THR A 590 5.54 -0.86 -33.06
N LEU A 591 6.36 0.14 -33.37
CA LEU A 591 5.98 1.55 -33.48
C LEU A 591 6.17 1.99 -34.92
N ASN A 592 5.11 2.46 -35.58
CA ASN A 592 5.15 2.94 -36.97
C ASN A 592 5.86 1.94 -37.92
N ASP A 593 5.44 0.67 -37.84
CA ASP A 593 5.97 -0.45 -38.63
C ASP A 593 7.44 -0.80 -38.36
N GLN A 594 8.03 -0.27 -37.28
CA GLN A 594 9.38 -0.62 -36.82
C GLN A 594 9.34 -1.38 -35.50
N ASP A 595 9.96 -2.55 -35.49
CA ASP A 595 10.10 -3.38 -34.30
C ASP A 595 11.16 -2.83 -33.35
N THR A 596 10.86 -2.85 -32.06
CA THR A 596 11.76 -2.40 -31.01
C THR A 596 11.55 -3.18 -29.71
N ASN A 597 12.63 -3.41 -28.99
CA ASN A 597 12.60 -3.92 -27.62
C ASN A 597 12.76 -2.80 -26.58
N GLU A 598 13.05 -1.58 -27.03
CA GLU A 598 13.24 -0.42 -26.17
C GLU A 598 11.92 0.17 -25.69
N PRO A 599 11.93 0.97 -24.61
CA PRO A 599 10.76 1.72 -24.17
C PRO A 599 10.19 2.62 -25.26
N VAL A 600 8.89 2.46 -25.53
CA VAL A 600 8.16 3.29 -26.47
C VAL A 600 7.53 4.49 -25.75
N ILE A 601 7.65 5.67 -26.36
CA ILE A 601 6.90 6.88 -25.99
C ILE A 601 6.21 7.38 -27.25
N ILE A 602 4.90 7.61 -27.16
CA ILE A 602 4.11 8.19 -28.24
C ILE A 602 4.23 9.70 -28.18
N TYR A 603 4.63 10.31 -29.30
CA TYR A 603 4.78 11.77 -29.42
C TYR A 603 3.71 12.37 -30.32
N ASP A 604 3.28 11.64 -31.35
CA ASP A 604 2.28 12.08 -32.32
C ASP A 604 0.99 11.28 -32.20
N LYS A 605 -0.17 11.90 -32.48
CA LYS A 605 -1.46 11.19 -32.51
C LYS A 605 -1.55 10.18 -33.65
N THR A 606 -0.72 10.32 -34.67
CA THR A 606 -0.61 9.41 -35.81
C THR A 606 0.28 8.21 -35.53
N ASP A 607 1.04 8.22 -34.43
CA ASP A 607 1.89 7.09 -34.04
C ASP A 607 1.03 5.84 -33.82
N LYS A 608 1.36 4.78 -34.55
CA LYS A 608 0.72 3.47 -34.43
C LYS A 608 1.61 2.57 -33.59
N TRP A 609 1.18 2.32 -32.35
CA TRP A 609 1.85 1.40 -31.45
C TRP A 609 1.05 0.11 -31.28
N SER A 610 1.77 -1.01 -31.39
CA SER A 610 1.28 -2.34 -31.08
C SER A 610 2.34 -3.13 -30.31
N ILE A 611 1.90 -4.14 -29.56
CA ILE A 611 2.77 -5.08 -28.87
C ILE A 611 2.55 -6.46 -29.47
N ASN A 612 3.64 -7.08 -29.88
CA ASN A 612 3.67 -8.46 -30.32
C ASN A 612 4.08 -9.33 -29.15
N TRP A 613 3.40 -10.45 -29.00
CA TRP A 613 3.68 -11.39 -27.93
C TRP A 613 3.46 -12.83 -28.37
N ARG A 614 4.15 -13.75 -27.73
CA ARG A 614 3.95 -15.19 -27.93
C ARG A 614 4.03 -15.93 -26.61
N LEU A 615 3.26 -17.01 -26.52
CA LEU A 615 3.23 -17.91 -25.36
C LEU A 615 3.89 -19.24 -25.73
N GLN A 616 4.86 -19.69 -24.95
CA GLN A 616 5.56 -20.96 -25.15
C GLN A 616 5.47 -21.81 -23.89
N LYS A 617 4.90 -23.02 -23.99
CA LYS A 617 4.92 -23.98 -22.88
C LYS A 617 6.33 -24.54 -22.70
N SER A 618 6.80 -24.62 -21.46
CA SER A 618 8.11 -25.20 -21.13
C SER A 618 8.17 -26.68 -21.54
N LYS A 619 9.32 -27.11 -22.07
CA LYS A 619 9.61 -28.51 -22.46
C LYS A 619 10.39 -29.28 -21.39
N LYS A 620 10.62 -28.67 -20.23
CA LYS A 620 11.37 -29.26 -19.12
C LYS A 620 10.62 -30.44 -18.50
N SER A 621 11.34 -31.33 -17.83
CA SER A 621 10.73 -32.47 -17.16
C SER A 621 9.81 -32.00 -16.02
N PRO A 622 8.75 -32.76 -15.67
CA PRO A 622 7.87 -32.43 -14.55
C PRO A 622 8.63 -32.23 -13.23
N GLU A 623 9.64 -33.06 -12.96
CA GLU A 623 10.48 -32.97 -11.77
C GLU A 623 11.26 -31.65 -11.73
N GLU A 624 11.90 -31.25 -12.85
CA GLU A 624 12.62 -29.98 -12.93
C GLU A 624 11.67 -28.78 -12.74
N LEU A 625 10.45 -28.86 -13.29
CA LEU A 625 9.45 -27.80 -13.12
C LEU A 625 8.99 -27.67 -11.66
N ILE A 626 8.77 -28.79 -10.96
CA ILE A 626 8.40 -28.80 -9.54
C ILE A 626 9.52 -28.17 -8.71
N THR A 627 10.78 -28.59 -8.88
CA THR A 627 11.91 -28.02 -8.14
C THR A 627 12.05 -26.52 -8.37
N ARG A 628 11.98 -26.07 -9.63
CA ARG A 628 12.06 -24.64 -9.96
C ARG A 628 10.89 -23.84 -9.41
N TYR A 629 9.68 -24.40 -9.41
CA TYR A 629 8.51 -23.75 -8.83
C TYR A 629 8.62 -23.65 -7.30
N LYS A 630 9.05 -24.72 -6.63
CA LYS A 630 9.36 -24.73 -5.20
C LYS A 630 10.41 -23.69 -4.84
N ASN A 631 11.51 -23.59 -5.58
CA ASN A 631 12.51 -22.53 -5.40
C ASN A 631 11.87 -21.13 -5.53
N MET A 632 11.02 -20.95 -6.55
CA MET A 632 10.32 -19.68 -6.74
C MET A 632 9.39 -19.37 -5.56
N ARG A 633 8.61 -20.34 -5.07
CA ARG A 633 7.75 -20.22 -3.89
C ARG A 633 8.53 -20.04 -2.58
N LEU A 634 9.74 -20.59 -2.47
CA LEU A 634 10.60 -20.34 -1.30
C LEU A 634 11.11 -18.90 -1.30
N ARG A 635 11.50 -18.38 -2.48
CA ARG A 635 11.75 -16.94 -2.64
C ARG A 635 10.51 -16.16 -2.21
N GLN A 636 9.33 -16.48 -2.78
CA GLN A 636 7.93 -16.35 -2.26
C GLN A 636 7.78 -16.03 -0.76
N ALA A 637 8.24 -16.96 0.05
CA ALA A 637 8.05 -16.97 1.49
C ALA A 637 9.09 -16.12 2.24
N THR A 638 10.34 -16.12 1.76
CA THR A 638 11.50 -15.61 2.51
C THR A 638 11.88 -14.18 2.17
N TYR A 639 11.44 -13.66 1.02
CA TYR A 639 11.90 -12.38 0.49
C TYR A 639 11.63 -11.17 1.39
N PHE A 640 10.47 -11.14 2.06
CA PHE A 640 10.10 -10.07 2.99
C PHE A 640 10.40 -10.44 4.44
N GLU A 641 11.21 -11.48 4.70
CA GLU A 641 11.71 -11.73 6.04
C GLU A 641 12.51 -10.53 6.52
N ARG A 642 12.15 -10.03 7.71
CA ARG A 642 12.78 -8.88 8.34
C ARG A 642 13.57 -9.32 9.56
N PRO A 643 14.58 -8.55 9.97
CA PRO A 643 15.21 -8.75 11.26
C PRO A 643 14.15 -8.77 12.36
N SER A 644 14.21 -9.80 13.19
CA SER A 644 13.39 -9.87 14.40
C SER A 644 13.66 -8.61 15.24
N PRO A 645 12.69 -8.14 16.03
CA PRO A 645 12.93 -7.04 16.94
C PRO A 645 14.09 -7.29 17.93
N ASP A 646 14.40 -8.55 18.23
CA ASP A 646 15.50 -8.96 19.11
C ASP A 646 16.84 -9.11 18.37
N THR A 647 16.91 -8.85 17.06
CA THR A 647 18.16 -8.96 16.29
C THR A 647 19.22 -7.98 16.82
N PRO A 648 20.43 -8.46 17.18
CA PRO A 648 21.52 -7.63 17.65
C PRO A 648 21.88 -6.49 16.69
N GLU A 649 22.20 -5.30 17.22
CA GLU A 649 22.43 -4.09 16.42
C GLU A 649 23.61 -4.24 15.43
N ASN A 650 24.60 -5.09 15.73
CA ASN A 650 25.73 -5.41 14.84
C ASN A 650 25.35 -6.32 13.66
N GLU A 651 24.22 -7.02 13.74
CA GLU A 651 23.67 -7.86 12.65
C GLU A 651 22.68 -7.08 11.78
N LEU A 652 22.26 -5.89 12.22
CA LEU A 652 21.38 -5.03 11.45
C LEU A 652 22.12 -4.31 10.32
N GLN A 653 21.40 -4.11 9.23
CA GLN A 653 21.88 -3.30 8.12
C GLN A 653 22.17 -1.84 8.52
N PRO A 654 23.17 -1.19 7.88
CA PRO A 654 23.55 0.18 8.19
C PRO A 654 22.39 1.19 8.14
N LEU A 655 21.49 1.05 7.17
CA LEU A 655 20.30 1.90 7.07
C LEU A 655 19.36 1.70 8.26
N ILE A 656 19.01 0.45 8.58
CA ILE A 656 18.11 0.13 9.70
C ILE A 656 18.69 0.67 11.01
N ARG A 657 19.99 0.47 11.25
CA ARG A 657 20.71 1.03 12.42
C ARG A 657 20.59 2.54 12.48
N THR A 658 20.82 3.22 11.36
CA THR A 658 20.72 4.69 11.26
C THR A 658 19.29 5.16 11.56
N LEU A 659 18.28 4.49 10.99
CA LEU A 659 16.86 4.81 11.23
C LEU A 659 16.47 4.58 12.68
N ARG A 660 16.88 3.47 13.30
CA ARG A 660 16.66 3.19 14.72
C ARG A 660 17.32 4.27 15.59
N ALA A 661 18.57 4.66 15.30
CA ALA A 661 19.27 5.71 16.04
C ALA A 661 18.59 7.08 15.94
N ILE A 662 18.18 7.50 14.74
CA ILE A 662 17.43 8.75 14.52
C ILE A 662 16.09 8.72 15.28
N SER A 663 15.40 7.58 15.24
CA SER A 663 14.09 7.44 15.84
C SER A 663 14.17 7.48 17.37
N ARG A 664 15.08 6.71 17.99
CA ARG A 664 15.29 6.69 19.46
C ARG A 664 15.49 8.10 20.02
N ARG A 665 16.35 8.91 19.39
CA ARG A 665 16.63 10.32 19.79
C ARG A 665 15.40 11.24 19.80
N ASN A 666 14.33 10.86 19.14
CA ASN A 666 13.16 11.72 18.90
C ASN A 666 11.85 11.12 19.43
N LEU A 667 11.89 10.03 20.20
CA LEU A 667 10.68 9.41 20.77
C LEU A 667 9.90 10.36 21.68
N TRP A 668 10.61 11.18 22.46
CA TRP A 668 10.03 12.21 23.34
C TRP A 668 9.08 13.16 22.61
N ARG A 669 9.26 13.38 21.29
CA ARG A 669 8.41 14.27 20.49
C ARG A 669 6.97 13.78 20.34
N ASN A 670 6.68 12.52 20.66
CA ASN A 670 5.33 11.95 20.68
C ASN A 670 4.82 11.69 22.11
N SER A 671 5.45 12.27 23.13
CA SER A 671 5.11 12.04 24.54
C SER A 671 5.22 10.56 24.95
N ILE A 672 6.07 9.78 24.25
CA ILE A 672 6.42 8.40 24.60
C ILE A 672 7.70 8.50 25.46
N PRO A 673 7.67 8.13 26.76
CA PRO A 673 8.87 8.08 27.59
C PRO A 673 9.92 7.15 26.98
N GLU A 674 11.21 7.47 27.09
CA GLU A 674 12.30 6.58 26.65
C GLU A 674 12.31 5.23 27.40
N GLU A 675 11.65 5.18 28.57
CA GLU A 675 11.62 4.00 29.44
C GLU A 675 10.63 2.93 28.96
N ARG A 676 11.17 1.75 28.64
CA ARG A 676 10.48 0.50 28.24
C ARG A 676 9.49 0.66 27.09
N ILE A 677 10.04 0.85 25.89
CA ILE A 677 9.36 0.51 24.64
C ILE A 677 8.99 -0.99 24.70
N VAL A 678 7.71 -1.30 24.80
CA VAL A 678 7.22 -2.67 24.65
C VAL A 678 7.30 -3.02 23.17
N VAL A 679 8.24 -3.89 22.84
CA VAL A 679 8.37 -4.44 21.50
C VAL A 679 7.22 -5.40 21.25
N ASN A 680 6.23 -4.99 20.45
CA ASN A 680 5.18 -5.89 19.98
C ASN A 680 5.79 -6.87 18.98
N ARG A 681 5.82 -8.14 19.36
CA ARG A 681 6.39 -9.20 18.52
C ARG A 681 5.29 -9.79 17.63
N SER A 682 5.48 -9.71 16.32
CA SER A 682 4.69 -10.44 15.32
C SER A 682 5.13 -11.91 15.20
N ARG A 683 6.33 -12.25 15.66
CA ARG A 683 6.91 -13.61 15.61
C ARG A 683 7.36 -14.09 17.00
N PRO A 684 7.32 -15.40 17.28
CA PRO A 684 7.93 -15.95 18.50
C PRO A 684 9.42 -15.59 18.56
N PRO A 685 9.99 -15.39 19.76
CA PRO A 685 11.42 -15.14 19.90
C PRO A 685 12.22 -16.31 19.31
N THR A 686 13.24 -15.99 18.50
CA THR A 686 14.13 -16.97 17.86
C THR A 686 15.01 -17.73 18.85
N SER A 687 15.08 -17.28 20.11
CA SER A 687 15.75 -18.01 21.18
C SER A 687 14.74 -18.77 22.05
N LYS A 688 14.89 -20.10 22.11
CA LYS A 688 14.55 -20.83 23.34
C LYS A 688 15.45 -20.23 24.42
N VAL A 689 14.87 -19.37 25.25
CA VAL A 689 15.55 -18.62 26.31
C VAL A 689 16.42 -19.58 27.11
N TYR A 690 17.73 -19.34 27.11
CA TYR A 690 18.64 -19.91 28.09
C TYR A 690 18.20 -19.39 29.47
N GLU A 691 17.60 -20.26 30.28
CA GLU A 691 17.51 -20.01 31.71
C GLU A 691 18.94 -19.89 32.25
N HIS A 692 19.36 -18.66 32.55
CA HIS A 692 20.57 -18.43 33.33
C HIS A 692 20.35 -19.02 34.73
N HIS A 693 20.82 -20.25 34.94
CA HIS A 693 21.13 -20.74 36.27
C HIS A 693 22.19 -19.82 36.88
N ARG A 694 21.73 -18.96 37.81
CA ARG A 694 22.56 -18.18 38.71
C ARG A 694 23.29 -19.16 39.64
N ALA A 695 24.52 -19.50 39.28
CA ALA A 695 25.38 -20.36 40.08
C ALA A 695 26.16 -19.52 41.10
N ASP A 696 25.50 -19.13 42.19
CA ASP A 696 26.22 -18.79 43.42
C ASP A 696 26.49 -20.11 44.16
N LYS A 697 27.73 -20.61 44.08
CA LYS A 697 28.23 -21.68 44.96
C LYS A 697 28.91 -21.05 46.17
N PRO A 698 28.52 -21.41 47.41
CA PRO A 698 29.44 -21.43 48.51
C PRO A 698 30.18 -22.78 48.57
N VAL A 699 31.41 -22.70 49.08
CA VAL A 699 32.37 -23.78 49.35
C VAL A 699 31.76 -24.86 50.29
N GLY A 700 32.14 -26.13 50.07
CA GLY A 700 31.52 -27.35 50.64
C GLY A 700 31.78 -27.62 52.14
N PRO A 701 31.86 -28.89 52.63
CA PRO A 701 31.83 -30.17 51.92
C PRO A 701 30.91 -31.26 52.55
N SER A 702 30.88 -32.39 51.84
CA SER A 702 30.77 -33.78 52.34
C SER A 702 29.42 -34.49 52.29
N SER A 703 29.44 -35.58 51.51
CA SER A 703 28.84 -36.90 51.78
C SER A 703 27.30 -36.97 51.82
N LYS A 704 26.60 -38.05 51.49
CA LYS A 704 26.87 -39.35 50.90
C LYS A 704 25.45 -39.90 50.64
N THR A 705 25.25 -40.57 49.51
CA THR A 705 24.48 -41.83 49.47
C THR A 705 22.95 -41.77 49.62
N ARG A 706 22.30 -41.91 48.44
CA ARG A 706 21.32 -42.95 48.06
C ARG A 706 19.87 -42.93 48.59
N LEU A 707 19.04 -43.29 47.59
CA LEU A 707 17.87 -44.19 47.61
C LEU A 707 16.53 -43.52 47.97
N ARG A 708 15.62 -43.42 46.98
CA ARG A 708 14.53 -44.38 46.65
C ARG A 708 13.47 -44.38 47.75
N LYS A 709 12.17 -44.39 47.50
CA LYS A 709 11.31 -44.42 46.30
C LYS A 709 9.88 -44.38 46.86
N LYS A 710 8.94 -43.96 46.01
CA LYS A 710 7.49 -44.27 46.03
C LYS A 710 6.68 -43.54 47.12
N ALA A 711 5.78 -42.64 46.71
CA ALA A 711 4.42 -42.92 46.22
C ALA A 711 3.57 -43.48 47.37
N LYS A 712 2.37 -43.00 47.67
CA LYS A 712 1.20 -42.57 46.88
C LYS A 712 0.17 -42.29 48.02
N THR A 713 -0.76 -41.35 48.03
CA THR A 713 -2.04 -41.25 47.28
C THR A 713 -3.00 -40.51 48.23
N THR A 714 -3.85 -39.62 47.71
CA THR A 714 -5.27 -39.35 48.09
C THR A 714 -5.60 -38.96 49.55
N ALA A 715 -6.56 -38.09 49.88
CA ALA A 715 -7.70 -37.52 49.18
C ALA A 715 -8.14 -36.21 49.89
N LYS A 716 -8.96 -35.46 49.14
CA LYS A 716 -9.82 -34.32 49.50
C LYS A 716 -10.46 -34.39 50.90
N ILE A 717 -10.73 -33.22 51.48
CA ILE A 717 -12.08 -32.72 51.83
C ILE A 717 -11.96 -31.25 52.33
N LYS A 718 -12.88 -30.40 51.83
CA LYS A 718 -13.19 -29.00 52.19
C LYS A 718 -14.13 -28.97 53.43
N PRO A 719 -14.71 -27.84 53.89
CA PRO A 719 -14.22 -26.48 54.14
C PRO A 719 -14.75 -25.92 55.48
N GLY A 720 -14.46 -24.64 55.78
CA GLY A 720 -15.08 -23.85 56.85
C GLY A 720 -14.01 -23.11 57.66
N SER A 721 -14.17 -21.91 58.18
CA SER A 721 -15.23 -20.91 58.17
C SER A 721 -14.69 -19.67 58.89
N LYS A 722 -15.07 -18.47 58.43
CA LYS A 722 -15.32 -17.20 59.16
C LYS A 722 -14.55 -16.90 60.47
N SER A 723 -13.86 -15.75 60.50
CA SER A 723 -14.20 -14.54 61.30
C SER A 723 -13.06 -13.48 61.17
N LYS A 724 -13.31 -12.21 60.80
CA LYS A 724 -13.57 -11.04 61.69
C LYS A 724 -12.65 -11.06 62.94
N ALA A 725 -11.91 -10.03 63.32
CA ALA A 725 -12.15 -8.59 63.27
C ALA A 725 -10.87 -7.81 63.65
N GLN A 726 -10.94 -6.50 63.37
CA GLN A 726 -10.48 -5.38 64.21
C GLN A 726 -8.96 -5.24 64.49
N SER A 727 -8.30 -4.22 63.93
CA SER A 727 -8.31 -2.77 64.26
C SER A 727 -7.20 -2.40 65.24
N ASN A 728 -6.41 -1.40 64.85
CA ASN A 728 -5.76 -0.34 65.64
C ASN A 728 -4.42 -0.02 64.96
N SER A 729 -4.35 1.05 64.17
CA SER A 729 -4.04 2.41 64.63
C SER A 729 -2.78 2.44 65.52
N SER A 730 -1.69 3.00 65.02
CA SER A 730 -1.30 4.36 65.43
C SER A 730 0.11 4.73 64.97
N LYS A 731 0.23 6.01 64.62
CA LYS A 731 1.36 6.91 64.87
C LYS A 731 2.66 6.73 64.06
N ASN A 732 2.79 7.65 63.09
CA ASN A 732 4.02 8.38 62.79
C ASN A 732 4.68 8.92 64.08
N PRO A 733 6.02 9.11 64.09
CA PRO A 733 6.56 10.43 63.73
C PRO A 733 7.83 10.42 62.86
N THR A 734 7.82 11.26 61.83
CA THR A 734 8.80 12.33 61.50
C THR A 734 10.33 12.13 61.65
N VAL A 735 11.02 12.40 60.53
CA VAL A 735 11.98 13.51 60.30
C VAL A 735 13.49 13.20 60.09
N LYS A 736 14.03 13.99 59.12
CA LYS A 736 15.42 14.35 58.76
C LYS A 736 16.15 13.37 57.83
N SER A 737 16.52 13.70 56.58
CA SER A 737 17.16 14.87 55.91
C SER A 737 18.63 14.57 55.58
N LYS A 738 19.09 15.16 54.47
CA LYS A 738 20.47 15.22 53.92
C LYS A 738 20.86 14.06 53.02
N ASP A 739 21.70 14.25 52.01
CA ASP A 739 22.06 15.32 51.09
C ASP A 739 23.04 14.63 50.13
N GLN A 740 23.02 15.05 48.87
CA GLN A 740 24.16 15.11 47.94
C GLN A 740 25.14 13.92 47.84
N ASN A 741 25.09 13.21 46.71
CA ASN A 741 26.03 13.40 45.59
C ASN A 741 25.48 12.81 44.30
#